data_AF-A0A069DWT2-F1
#
_entry.id   AF-A0A069DWT2-F1
#
_cell.length_a   1.000
_cell.length_b   1.000
_cell.length_c   1.000
_cell.angle_alpha   90.00
_cell.angle_beta   90.00
_cell.angle_gamma   90.00
#
_symmetry.space_group_name_H-M   'P 1'
#
loop_
_entity.id
_entity.type
_entity.pdbx_description
1 polymer ?
#
loop_
_entity_poly.entity_id
_entity_poly.type
_entity_poly.pdbx_seq_one_letter_code
_entity_poly.pdbx_strand_id
1 'polypeptide(L)'
;FETNRAAQEEKAKALEEQLTSISHDRDDLKNKFDDLQKQFDENNKNLKSATNQLNKIKNEVQRLDRVAETLLLEKNEAINEKQTTANILERREAELERLRSDIGVLNTELKAAIQAKCEAIAQNHDIQSKQIDLAYKEKILESERELLAKQMVGLNSDLCRANNELTKQRREATNQIITLQATISEKEEELKIIKEQKAKLQDHNNELTDKLDSLTERLRQQRVDEEKLQDGLEQQLHAQTKLAEIYKERLAESETHATELGAAVKELQSLLQEASTQYGELETSLSQSEQDAAATLQAKQETIKALKQELKEANHLLEAVTQDSSETALSCLSPMAAAGSKLLKSGLTLTQLYAKFTEVTRELIVERNEKESLKAYVETVLKKIEEKAPLIQRQKEEYEFALSSMEALNFKVNELEEEHGKLRRESVEAQSTVERLTHYNRRLQETVKDLNRQICYLLRELEAARGNYLPLHETSQQELQHEMKTCSDVISKHLVTFSGVEELKLINLRLLVSLIELVSNKDDEQLEKTPNKGVKEMEVLKKYLVKFDSLEQLQLLNLQLLTSLKELSAEREREEMEREKKVHEENGEITEGKNNRKVKELQNELAHMMPTLKEFQEKVKFLLKQVEVLKNQRDFYHKLFTKHSKGSNAVDVDLLKEEEIPNMDALDETPIQMEISKQSTTKCEKKESYDSAGDSQTRKLIEDLRKEYEIYRQERTANEKMLLETVEKLRTDHSAAVKDRAEIAARAE
;
A
#
# COMPACT_ATOMS: atom_id res chain seq x y z
N PHE A 1 -127.64 214.97 40.13
CA PHE A 1 -128.03 213.63 39.63
C PHE A 1 -126.88 212.88 38.94
N GLU A 2 -125.71 213.51 38.73
CA GLU A 2 -124.68 212.99 37.82
C GLU A 2 -123.69 211.99 38.44
N THR A 3 -123.64 211.87 39.77
CA THR A 3 -122.69 211.00 40.49
C THR A 3 -122.96 209.49 40.35
N ASN A 4 -124.09 209.07 39.79
CA ASN A 4 -124.53 207.67 39.83
C ASN A 4 -124.30 206.87 38.52
N ARG A 5 -123.73 207.49 37.47
CA ARG A 5 -123.48 206.81 36.18
C ARG A 5 -122.14 206.06 36.13
N ALA A 6 -121.06 206.67 36.62
CA ALA A 6 -119.70 206.12 36.50
C ALA A 6 -119.55 204.71 37.13
N ALA A 7 -120.24 204.46 38.24
CA ALA A 7 -120.11 203.22 39.02
C ALA A 7 -120.70 201.95 38.36
N GLN A 8 -121.41 202.06 37.23
CA GLN A 8 -121.90 200.88 36.49
C GLN A 8 -121.04 200.50 35.28
N GLU A 9 -120.44 201.49 34.59
CA GLU A 9 -119.59 201.23 33.41
C GLU A 9 -118.29 200.48 33.80
N GLU A 10 -117.74 200.75 35.00
CA GLU A 10 -116.57 200.03 35.54
C GLU A 10 -116.87 198.54 35.85
N LYS A 11 -118.11 198.24 36.27
CA LYS A 11 -118.50 196.89 36.71
C LYS A 11 -118.76 195.91 35.56
N ALA A 12 -118.98 196.42 34.34
CA ALA A 12 -119.16 195.60 33.14
C ALA A 12 -117.82 194.99 32.68
N LYS A 13 -116.76 195.80 32.59
CA LYS A 13 -115.43 195.36 32.12
C LYS A 13 -114.86 194.19 32.92
N ALA A 14 -114.99 194.25 34.24
CA ALA A 14 -114.49 193.20 35.15
C ALA A 14 -115.11 191.81 34.89
N LEU A 15 -116.32 191.76 34.30
CA LEU A 15 -116.97 190.49 33.93
C LEU A 15 -116.51 189.99 32.55
N GLU A 16 -116.20 190.87 31.60
CA GLU A 16 -115.62 190.50 30.29
C GLU A 16 -114.19 189.94 30.45
N GLU A 17 -113.39 190.52 31.34
CA GLU A 17 -112.05 190.01 31.69
C GLU A 17 -112.11 188.63 32.36
N GLN A 18 -113.10 188.36 33.22
CA GLN A 18 -113.30 187.02 33.78
C GLN A 18 -113.75 185.99 32.74
N LEU A 19 -114.66 186.37 31.82
CA LEU A 19 -115.15 185.47 30.77
C LEU A 19 -114.05 185.08 29.77
N THR A 20 -113.16 186.02 29.43
CA THR A 20 -112.01 185.76 28.55
C THR A 20 -110.96 184.88 29.23
N SER A 21 -110.66 185.09 30.52
CA SER A 21 -109.78 184.19 31.31
C SER A 21 -110.30 182.74 31.30
N ILE A 22 -111.58 182.53 31.63
CA ILE A 22 -112.16 181.18 31.73
C ILE A 22 -112.18 180.46 30.37
N SER A 23 -112.37 181.18 29.26
CA SER A 23 -112.25 180.56 27.93
C SER A 23 -110.81 180.15 27.62
N HIS A 24 -109.82 180.94 28.04
CA HIS A 24 -108.40 180.59 27.85
C HIS A 24 -108.05 179.32 28.64
N ASP A 25 -108.40 179.26 29.93
CA ASP A 25 -108.14 178.10 30.80
C ASP A 25 -108.78 176.81 30.27
N ARG A 26 -110.02 176.90 29.74
CA ARG A 26 -110.72 175.77 29.11
C ARG A 26 -109.96 175.22 27.92
N ASP A 27 -109.50 176.10 27.03
CA ASP A 27 -108.83 175.69 25.79
C ASP A 27 -107.41 175.18 26.09
N ASP A 28 -106.76 175.73 27.11
CA ASP A 28 -105.49 175.23 27.64
C ASP A 28 -105.61 173.83 28.27
N LEU A 29 -106.68 173.57 29.03
CA LEU A 29 -107.00 172.23 29.56
C LEU A 29 -107.36 171.24 28.44
N LYS A 30 -108.06 171.69 27.40
CA LYS A 30 -108.37 170.86 26.24
C LYS A 30 -107.11 170.48 25.47
N ASN A 31 -106.21 171.43 25.21
CA ASN A 31 -104.91 171.15 24.55
C ASN A 31 -104.11 170.10 25.35
N LYS A 32 -104.04 170.25 26.69
CA LYS A 32 -103.38 169.28 27.59
C LYS A 32 -104.04 167.90 27.54
N PHE A 33 -105.37 167.82 27.44
CA PHE A 33 -106.08 166.55 27.27
C PHE A 33 -105.80 165.91 25.90
N ASP A 34 -105.89 166.68 24.82
CA ASP A 34 -105.62 166.19 23.46
C ASP A 34 -104.17 165.72 23.30
N ASP A 35 -103.20 166.35 23.98
CA ASP A 35 -101.80 165.91 24.03
C ASP A 35 -101.59 164.66 24.92
N LEU A 36 -102.25 164.56 26.07
CA LEU A 36 -102.25 163.35 26.89
C LEU A 36 -102.88 162.16 26.15
N GLN A 37 -103.94 162.39 25.37
CA GLN A 37 -104.58 161.36 24.53
C GLN A 37 -103.63 160.89 23.41
N LYS A 38 -102.93 161.81 22.72
CA LYS A 38 -101.89 161.46 21.75
C LYS A 38 -100.79 160.62 22.40
N GLN A 39 -100.28 161.04 23.56
CA GLN A 39 -99.25 160.29 24.31
C GLN A 39 -99.75 158.91 24.75
N PHE A 40 -101.01 158.78 25.16
CA PHE A 40 -101.60 157.47 25.50
C PHE A 40 -101.69 156.56 24.28
N ASP A 41 -102.20 157.05 23.15
CA ASP A 41 -102.33 156.26 21.92
C ASP A 41 -100.97 155.90 21.30
N GLU A 42 -99.97 156.77 21.44
CA GLU A 42 -98.58 156.50 21.06
C GLU A 42 -97.92 155.46 21.98
N ASN A 43 -98.05 155.59 23.31
CA ASN A 43 -97.59 154.58 24.25
C ASN A 43 -98.31 153.23 24.07
N ASN A 44 -99.59 153.23 23.69
CA ASN A 44 -100.36 152.02 23.40
C ASN A 44 -99.89 151.36 22.09
N LYS A 45 -99.55 152.14 21.05
CA LYS A 45 -98.88 151.64 19.84
C LYS A 45 -97.49 151.06 20.17
N ASN A 46 -96.72 151.73 21.02
CA ASN A 46 -95.38 151.28 21.45
C ASN A 46 -95.45 150.00 22.31
N LEU A 47 -96.44 149.87 23.20
CA LEU A 47 -96.67 148.65 23.97
C LEU A 47 -97.05 147.47 23.05
N LYS A 48 -97.90 147.72 22.03
CA LYS A 48 -98.27 146.71 21.03
C LYS A 48 -97.10 146.31 20.13
N SER A 49 -96.27 147.26 19.69
CA SER A 49 -95.07 146.95 18.89
C SER A 49 -94.03 146.18 19.71
N ALA A 50 -93.76 146.58 20.95
CA ALA A 50 -92.88 145.86 21.88
C ALA A 50 -93.40 144.45 22.20
N THR A 51 -94.71 144.28 22.45
CA THR A 51 -95.33 142.95 22.68
C THR A 51 -95.18 142.05 21.45
N ASN A 52 -95.36 142.59 20.25
CA ASN A 52 -95.15 141.87 18.99
C ASN A 52 -93.67 141.52 18.76
N GLN A 53 -92.73 142.38 19.16
CA GLN A 53 -91.29 142.08 19.13
C GLN A 53 -90.94 140.98 20.13
N LEU A 54 -91.44 141.05 21.37
CA LEU A 54 -91.20 140.04 22.41
C LEU A 54 -91.75 138.66 21.99
N ASN A 55 -92.94 138.60 21.40
CA ASN A 55 -93.50 137.35 20.86
C ASN A 55 -92.67 136.80 19.68
N LYS A 56 -92.14 137.67 18.79
CA LYS A 56 -91.21 137.23 17.73
C LYS A 56 -89.92 136.65 18.32
N ILE A 57 -89.31 137.33 19.29
CA ILE A 57 -88.10 136.87 19.98
C ILE A 57 -88.36 135.54 20.69
N LYS A 58 -89.48 135.40 21.41
CA LYS A 58 -89.85 134.16 22.10
C LYS A 58 -90.01 132.98 21.13
N ASN A 59 -90.68 133.20 19.99
CA ASN A 59 -90.83 132.16 18.96
C ASN A 59 -89.50 131.80 18.31
N GLU A 60 -88.61 132.77 18.11
CA GLU A 60 -87.27 132.54 17.56
C GLU A 60 -86.35 131.80 18.55
N VAL A 61 -86.40 132.12 19.85
CA VAL A 61 -85.73 131.34 20.90
C VAL A 61 -86.23 129.89 20.88
N GLN A 62 -87.54 129.65 20.91
CA GLN A 62 -88.10 128.29 20.80
C GLN A 62 -87.75 127.56 19.50
N ARG A 63 -87.45 128.29 18.42
CA ARG A 63 -86.95 127.72 17.16
C ARG A 63 -85.47 127.33 17.27
N LEU A 64 -84.66 128.19 17.89
CA LEU A 64 -83.24 127.97 18.12
C LEU A 64 -83.00 126.85 19.15
N ASP A 65 -83.78 126.77 20.22
CA ASP A 65 -83.73 125.69 21.22
C ASP A 65 -83.91 124.31 20.56
N ARG A 66 -84.96 124.15 19.74
CA ARG A 66 -85.23 122.91 18.99
C ARG A 66 -84.11 122.57 18.00
N VAL A 67 -83.52 123.58 17.35
CA VAL A 67 -82.38 123.37 16.44
C VAL A 67 -81.12 122.97 17.23
N ALA A 68 -80.94 123.48 18.45
CA ALA A 68 -79.85 123.04 19.33
C ALA A 68 -80.08 121.60 19.81
N GLU A 69 -81.31 121.22 20.15
CA GLU A 69 -81.68 119.84 20.49
C GLU A 69 -81.41 118.86 19.33
N THR A 70 -81.81 119.17 18.09
CA THR A 70 -81.52 118.31 16.94
C THR A 70 -80.03 118.22 16.64
N LEU A 71 -79.29 119.34 16.67
CA LEU A 71 -77.83 119.34 16.47
C LEU A 71 -77.09 118.58 17.58
N LEU A 72 -77.61 118.53 18.80
CA LEU A 72 -77.05 117.69 19.88
C LEU A 72 -77.32 116.20 19.65
N LEU A 73 -78.49 115.82 19.12
CA LEU A 73 -78.78 114.43 18.74
C LEU A 73 -77.90 113.99 17.57
N GLU A 74 -77.88 114.75 16.47
CA GLU A 74 -77.02 114.49 15.29
C GLU A 74 -75.54 114.36 15.68
N LYS A 75 -75.05 115.24 16.56
CA LYS A 75 -73.69 115.15 17.11
C LYS A 75 -73.46 113.86 17.90
N ASN A 76 -74.41 113.46 18.74
CA ASN A 76 -74.27 112.24 19.55
C ASN A 76 -74.33 110.98 18.69
N GLU A 77 -75.18 110.95 17.67
CA GLU A 77 -75.24 109.89 16.66
C GLU A 77 -73.92 109.79 15.88
N ALA A 78 -73.40 110.91 15.36
CA ALA A 78 -72.10 110.95 14.68
C ALA A 78 -70.92 110.54 15.60
N ILE A 79 -70.99 110.81 16.91
CA ILE A 79 -70.01 110.32 17.90
C ILE A 79 -70.12 108.79 18.07
N ASN A 80 -71.33 108.24 18.14
CA ASN A 80 -71.56 106.80 18.25
C ASN A 80 -71.14 106.05 16.97
N GLU A 81 -71.43 106.59 15.79
CA GLU A 81 -70.96 106.06 14.51
C GLU A 81 -69.43 106.12 14.40
N LYS A 82 -68.80 107.23 14.81
CA LYS A 82 -67.35 107.34 14.89
C LYS A 82 -66.75 106.31 15.85
N GLN A 83 -67.34 106.08 17.01
CA GLN A 83 -66.83 105.11 17.98
C GLN A 83 -67.01 103.66 17.49
N THR A 84 -68.15 103.32 16.90
CA THR A 84 -68.39 101.98 16.36
C THR A 84 -67.48 101.67 15.16
N THR A 85 -67.27 102.64 14.26
CA THR A 85 -66.31 102.49 13.14
C THR A 85 -64.86 102.41 13.62
N ALA A 86 -64.45 103.18 14.62
CA ALA A 86 -63.13 103.04 15.26
C ALA A 86 -62.94 101.65 15.88
N ASN A 87 -63.90 101.17 16.68
CA ASN A 87 -63.86 99.83 17.28
C ASN A 87 -63.82 98.69 16.23
N ILE A 88 -64.32 98.92 15.01
CA ILE A 88 -64.23 97.97 13.89
C ILE A 88 -62.86 98.05 13.21
N LEU A 89 -62.31 99.26 13.05
CA LEU A 89 -60.98 99.48 12.48
C LEU A 89 -59.90 98.83 13.37
N GLU A 90 -59.89 99.10 14.68
CA GLU A 90 -58.95 98.50 15.64
C GLU A 90 -58.94 96.97 15.58
N ARG A 91 -60.11 96.34 15.44
CA ARG A 91 -60.24 94.88 15.30
C ARG A 91 -59.66 94.36 14.00
N ARG A 92 -59.81 95.10 12.89
CA ARG A 92 -59.22 94.73 11.59
C ARG A 92 -57.73 95.02 11.53
N GLU A 93 -57.24 96.04 12.21
CA GLU A 93 -55.81 96.31 12.37
C GLU A 93 -55.15 95.19 13.17
N ALA A 94 -55.71 94.79 14.32
CA ALA A 94 -55.22 93.66 15.10
C ALA A 94 -55.27 92.32 14.32
N GLU A 95 -56.31 92.09 13.50
CA GLU A 95 -56.38 90.92 12.62
C GLU A 95 -55.32 90.95 11.52
N LEU A 96 -55.08 92.11 10.91
CA LEU A 96 -54.02 92.31 9.91
C LEU A 96 -52.62 92.16 10.52
N GLU A 97 -52.39 92.63 11.75
CA GLU A 97 -51.13 92.41 12.47
C GLU A 97 -50.92 90.92 12.79
N ARG A 98 -51.96 90.22 13.26
CA ARG A 98 -51.90 88.77 13.48
C ARG A 98 -51.58 88.02 12.19
N LEU A 99 -52.27 88.33 11.09
CA LEU A 99 -52.01 87.70 9.78
C LEU A 99 -50.62 88.06 9.22
N ARG A 100 -50.12 89.28 9.43
CA ARG A 100 -48.73 89.65 9.09
C ARG A 100 -47.72 88.85 9.91
N SER A 101 -48.00 88.61 11.20
CA SER A 101 -47.17 87.76 12.06
C SER A 101 -47.18 86.30 11.58
N ASP A 102 -48.36 85.73 11.31
CA ASP A 102 -48.52 84.36 10.78
C ASP A 102 -47.74 84.19 9.45
N ILE A 103 -47.88 85.14 8.52
CA ILE A 103 -47.14 85.18 7.26
C ILE A 103 -45.62 85.31 7.51
N GLY A 104 -45.21 86.06 8.52
CA GLY A 104 -43.81 86.17 8.94
C GLY A 104 -43.23 84.83 9.40
N VAL A 105 -43.93 84.13 10.31
CA VAL A 105 -43.55 82.80 10.81
C VAL A 105 -43.46 81.80 9.66
N LEU A 106 -44.51 81.69 8.84
CA LEU A 106 -44.53 80.78 7.67
C LEU A 106 -43.40 81.08 6.68
N ASN A 107 -43.00 82.35 6.49
CA ASN A 107 -41.84 82.71 5.67
C ASN A 107 -40.51 82.28 6.31
N THR A 108 -40.38 82.32 7.64
CA THR A 108 -39.17 81.81 8.33
C THR A 108 -39.09 80.29 8.30
N GLU A 109 -40.21 79.58 8.51
CA GLU A 109 -40.30 78.12 8.40
C GLU A 109 -40.01 77.64 6.98
N LEU A 110 -40.59 78.29 5.96
CA LEU A 110 -40.32 77.99 4.56
C LEU A 110 -38.84 78.18 4.20
N LYS A 111 -38.19 79.24 4.69
CA LYS A 111 -36.75 79.46 4.49
C LYS A 111 -35.91 78.37 5.16
N ALA A 112 -36.23 78.00 6.40
CA ALA A 112 -35.55 76.93 7.12
C ALA A 112 -35.71 75.57 6.41
N ALA A 113 -36.91 75.26 5.92
CA ALA A 113 -37.19 74.03 5.16
C ALA A 113 -36.46 74.00 3.80
N ILE A 114 -36.36 75.15 3.10
CA ILE A 114 -35.56 75.26 1.87
C ILE A 114 -34.07 75.07 2.17
N GLN A 115 -33.54 75.70 3.24
CA GLN A 115 -32.15 75.54 3.64
C GLN A 115 -31.84 74.08 3.99
N ALA A 116 -32.62 73.44 4.85
CA ALA A 116 -32.45 72.04 5.22
C ALA A 116 -32.52 71.09 4.01
N LYS A 117 -33.40 71.39 3.03
CA LYS A 117 -33.47 70.66 1.75
C LYS A 117 -32.19 70.84 0.92
N CYS A 118 -31.65 72.05 0.83
CA CYS A 118 -30.39 72.31 0.12
C CYS A 118 -29.19 71.63 0.79
N GLU A 119 -29.13 71.64 2.13
CA GLU A 119 -28.11 70.95 2.90
C GLU A 119 -28.18 69.43 2.72
N ALA A 120 -29.39 68.84 2.75
CA ALA A 120 -29.60 67.42 2.48
C ALA A 120 -29.22 67.01 1.04
N ILE A 121 -29.48 67.87 0.03
CA ILE A 121 -29.04 67.65 -1.35
C ILE A 121 -27.51 67.69 -1.47
N ALA A 122 -26.86 68.65 -0.81
CA ALA A 122 -25.40 68.73 -0.78
C ALA A 122 -24.78 67.47 -0.13
N GLN A 123 -25.30 67.04 1.02
CA GLN A 123 -24.87 65.80 1.68
C GLN A 123 -25.08 64.56 0.80
N ASN A 124 -26.17 64.49 0.04
CA ASN A 124 -26.43 63.39 -0.89
C ASN A 124 -25.39 63.35 -2.03
N HIS A 125 -25.04 64.49 -2.64
CA HIS A 125 -23.97 64.55 -3.64
C HIS A 125 -22.60 64.15 -3.05
N ASP A 126 -22.30 64.60 -1.84
CA ASP A 126 -21.11 64.23 -1.08
C ASP A 126 -21.01 62.70 -0.83
N ILE A 127 -22.15 62.07 -0.49
CA ILE A 127 -22.25 60.62 -0.28
C ILE A 127 -22.09 59.88 -1.61
N GLN A 128 -22.73 60.35 -2.69
CA GLN A 128 -22.59 59.75 -4.03
C GLN A 128 -21.14 59.80 -4.54
N SER A 129 -20.43 60.92 -4.34
CA SER A 129 -19.00 61.02 -4.68
C SER A 129 -18.18 60.00 -3.89
N LYS A 130 -18.39 59.90 -2.57
CA LYS A 130 -17.70 58.92 -1.71
C LYS A 130 -18.04 57.48 -2.09
N GLN A 131 -19.27 57.21 -2.53
CA GLN A 131 -19.70 55.88 -3.00
C GLN A 131 -18.97 55.49 -4.30
N ILE A 132 -18.78 56.43 -5.24
CA ILE A 132 -18.01 56.20 -6.47
C ILE A 132 -16.52 55.98 -6.14
N ASP A 133 -15.93 56.78 -5.25
CA ASP A 133 -14.54 56.61 -4.80
C ASP A 133 -14.30 55.26 -4.12
N LEU A 134 -15.27 54.79 -3.31
CA LEU A 134 -15.20 53.50 -2.64
C LEU A 134 -15.37 52.34 -3.64
N ALA A 135 -16.34 52.40 -4.56
CA ALA A 135 -16.54 51.38 -5.58
C ALA A 135 -15.32 51.24 -6.53
N TYR A 136 -14.63 52.36 -6.81
CA TYR A 136 -13.37 52.33 -7.57
C TYR A 136 -12.24 51.64 -6.80
N LYS A 137 -12.08 51.94 -5.50
CA LYS A 137 -11.09 51.29 -4.62
C LYS A 137 -11.38 49.81 -4.42
N GLU A 138 -12.66 49.45 -4.22
CA GLU A 138 -13.13 48.06 -4.13
C GLU A 138 -12.78 47.29 -5.40
N LYS A 139 -13.01 47.87 -6.59
CA LYS A 139 -12.63 47.26 -7.87
C LYS A 139 -11.11 47.07 -8.03
N ILE A 140 -10.29 47.98 -7.52
CA ILE A 140 -8.83 47.81 -7.50
C ILE A 140 -8.47 46.63 -6.59
N LEU A 141 -8.92 46.66 -5.33
CA LEU A 141 -8.62 45.63 -4.34
C LEU A 141 -9.11 44.25 -4.77
N GLU A 142 -10.24 44.15 -5.46
CA GLU A 142 -10.74 42.90 -6.04
C GLU A 142 -9.83 42.41 -7.18
N SER A 143 -9.34 43.30 -8.05
CA SER A 143 -8.40 42.92 -9.11
C SER A 143 -7.02 42.50 -8.57
N GLU A 144 -6.57 43.10 -7.47
CA GLU A 144 -5.37 42.68 -6.72
C GLU A 144 -5.59 41.33 -6.03
N ARG A 145 -6.77 41.12 -5.42
CA ARG A 145 -7.18 39.83 -4.82
C ARG A 145 -7.21 38.72 -5.86
N GLU A 146 -7.79 38.97 -7.04
CA GLU A 146 -7.78 38.04 -8.18
C GLU A 146 -6.34 37.72 -8.63
N LEU A 147 -5.46 38.71 -8.72
CA LEU A 147 -4.07 38.51 -9.13
C LEU A 147 -3.28 37.67 -8.11
N LEU A 148 -3.42 37.98 -6.81
CA LEU A 148 -2.81 37.22 -5.72
C LEU A 148 -3.36 35.79 -5.65
N ALA A 149 -4.67 35.58 -5.86
CA ALA A 149 -5.26 34.26 -5.94
C ALA A 149 -4.71 33.44 -7.14
N LYS A 150 -4.56 34.06 -8.32
CA LYS A 150 -3.94 33.43 -9.49
C LYS A 150 -2.47 33.08 -9.24
N GLN A 151 -1.71 33.94 -8.56
CA GLN A 151 -0.33 33.67 -8.13
C GLN A 151 -0.26 32.51 -7.12
N MET A 152 -1.13 32.49 -6.11
CA MET A 152 -1.21 31.38 -5.15
C MET A 152 -1.51 30.04 -5.82
N VAL A 153 -2.47 30.01 -6.77
CA VAL A 153 -2.79 28.80 -7.53
C VAL A 153 -1.61 28.35 -8.39
N GLY A 154 -0.91 29.28 -9.05
CA GLY A 154 0.31 28.99 -9.81
C GLY A 154 1.44 28.40 -8.95
N LEU A 155 1.75 29.05 -7.82
CA LEU A 155 2.76 28.58 -6.87
C LEU A 155 2.41 27.22 -6.26
N ASN A 156 1.14 26.97 -5.95
CA ASN A 156 0.68 25.69 -5.43
C ASN A 156 0.72 24.57 -6.51
N SER A 157 0.44 24.92 -7.77
CA SER A 157 0.65 24.05 -8.93
C SER A 157 2.14 23.68 -9.08
N ASP A 158 3.04 24.66 -9.00
CA ASP A 158 4.48 24.44 -9.12
C ASP A 158 5.07 23.64 -7.95
N LEU A 159 4.59 23.88 -6.73
CA LEU A 159 4.95 23.10 -5.54
C LEU A 159 4.46 21.65 -5.66
N CYS A 160 3.23 21.44 -6.13
CA CYS A 160 2.69 20.11 -6.42
C CYS A 160 3.52 19.38 -7.48
N ARG A 161 3.85 20.07 -8.59
CA ARG A 161 4.72 19.56 -9.67
C ARG A 161 6.12 19.19 -9.15
N ALA A 162 6.73 20.03 -8.32
CA ALA A 162 8.03 19.77 -7.71
C ALA A 162 8.00 18.59 -6.73
N ASN A 163 6.96 18.45 -5.92
CA ASN A 163 6.77 17.29 -5.04
C ASN A 163 6.54 15.99 -5.82
N ASN A 164 5.79 16.04 -6.92
CA ASN A 164 5.56 14.88 -7.78
C ASN A 164 6.85 14.43 -8.48
N GLU A 165 7.65 15.36 -9.00
CA GLU A 165 8.95 15.02 -9.59
C GLU A 165 9.96 14.54 -8.53
N LEU A 166 9.97 15.13 -7.32
CA LEU A 166 10.81 14.66 -6.21
C LEU A 166 10.42 13.26 -5.73
N THR A 167 9.13 12.93 -5.66
CA THR A 167 8.68 11.58 -5.30
C THR A 167 8.94 10.56 -6.41
N LYS A 168 8.83 10.96 -7.68
CA LYS A 168 9.27 10.18 -8.84
C LYS A 168 10.78 9.89 -8.78
N GLN A 169 11.62 10.90 -8.60
CA GLN A 169 13.09 10.75 -8.48
C GLN A 169 13.48 9.88 -7.27
N ARG A 170 12.76 9.98 -6.14
CA ARG A 170 12.94 9.08 -4.99
C ARG A 170 12.60 7.62 -5.34
N ARG A 171 11.51 7.37 -6.07
CA ARG A 171 11.16 6.01 -6.56
C ARG A 171 12.20 5.48 -7.54
N GLU A 172 12.61 6.29 -8.51
CA GLU A 172 13.65 5.96 -9.48
C GLU A 172 14.98 5.60 -8.79
N ALA A 173 15.42 6.41 -7.82
CA ALA A 173 16.62 6.15 -7.01
C ALA A 173 16.47 4.91 -6.12
N THR A 174 15.30 4.67 -5.51
CA THR A 174 15.04 3.46 -4.71
C THR A 174 15.09 2.21 -5.59
N ASN A 175 14.51 2.24 -6.79
CA ASN A 175 14.58 1.15 -7.75
C ASN A 175 16.02 0.89 -8.21
N GLN A 176 16.82 1.94 -8.45
CA GLN A 176 18.25 1.80 -8.77
C GLN A 176 19.05 1.20 -7.60
N ILE A 177 18.75 1.55 -6.35
CA ILE A 177 19.37 0.94 -5.17
C ILE A 177 19.02 -0.55 -5.10
N ILE A 178 17.76 -0.93 -5.34
CA ILE A 178 17.33 -2.33 -5.33
C ILE A 178 18.00 -3.14 -6.44
N THR A 179 18.09 -2.64 -7.67
CA THR A 179 18.76 -3.36 -8.77
C THR A 179 20.28 -3.43 -8.59
N LEU A 180 20.91 -2.40 -8.04
CA LEU A 180 22.33 -2.45 -7.66
C LEU A 180 22.56 -3.44 -6.50
N GLN A 181 21.67 -3.51 -5.51
CA GLN A 181 21.81 -4.44 -4.39
C GLN A 181 21.56 -5.90 -4.83
N ALA A 182 20.63 -6.14 -5.76
CA ALA A 182 20.42 -7.44 -6.38
C ALA A 182 21.65 -7.90 -7.19
N THR A 183 22.18 -7.04 -8.06
CA THR A 183 23.39 -7.36 -8.85
C THR A 183 24.65 -7.47 -7.99
N ILE A 184 24.78 -6.72 -6.89
CA ILE A 184 25.83 -6.96 -5.90
C ILE A 184 25.68 -8.36 -5.28
N SER A 185 24.47 -8.75 -4.87
CA SER A 185 24.22 -10.07 -4.27
C SER A 185 24.52 -11.21 -5.24
N GLU A 186 24.11 -11.07 -6.51
CA GLU A 186 24.45 -11.98 -7.62
C GLU A 186 25.97 -12.11 -7.79
N LYS A 187 26.71 -10.99 -7.80
CA LYS A 187 28.17 -11.01 -7.94
C LYS A 187 28.92 -11.44 -6.69
N GLU A 188 28.35 -11.28 -5.50
CA GLU A 188 28.89 -11.87 -4.27
C GLU A 188 28.75 -13.41 -4.28
N GLU A 189 27.61 -13.94 -4.76
CA GLU A 189 27.46 -15.38 -4.95
C GLU A 189 28.32 -15.91 -6.11
N GLU A 190 28.41 -15.25 -7.27
CA GLU A 190 29.38 -15.65 -8.33
C GLU A 190 30.83 -15.68 -7.84
N LEU A 191 31.23 -14.68 -7.05
CA LEU A 191 32.57 -14.57 -6.51
C LEU A 191 32.82 -15.62 -5.42
N LYS A 192 31.78 -16.01 -4.69
CA LYS A 192 31.76 -17.21 -3.85
C LYS A 192 31.90 -18.47 -4.71
N ILE A 193 31.10 -18.64 -5.76
CA ILE A 193 31.13 -19.75 -6.74
C ILE A 193 32.54 -20.04 -7.25
N ILE A 194 33.26 -18.98 -7.66
CA ILE A 194 34.63 -19.08 -8.19
C ILE A 194 35.66 -19.38 -7.09
N LYS A 195 35.51 -18.83 -5.87
CA LYS A 195 36.37 -19.17 -4.72
C LYS A 195 36.26 -20.65 -4.33
N GLU A 196 35.05 -21.18 -4.37
CA GLU A 196 34.73 -22.55 -3.96
C GLU A 196 35.21 -23.59 -4.99
N GLN A 197 35.07 -23.29 -6.29
CA GLN A 197 35.70 -24.04 -7.36
C GLN A 197 37.23 -23.97 -7.29
N LYS A 198 37.80 -22.79 -6.98
CA LYS A 198 39.25 -22.63 -6.78
C LYS A 198 39.77 -23.48 -5.62
N ALA A 199 39.05 -23.55 -4.50
CA ALA A 199 39.42 -24.40 -3.37
C ALA A 199 39.49 -25.88 -3.80
N LYS A 200 38.42 -26.41 -4.41
CA LYS A 200 38.38 -27.78 -4.96
C LYS A 200 39.52 -28.08 -5.93
N LEU A 201 39.84 -27.15 -6.84
CA LEU A 201 40.93 -27.31 -7.79
C LEU A 201 42.32 -27.26 -7.10
N GLN A 202 42.47 -26.44 -6.06
CA GLN A 202 43.69 -26.38 -5.26
C GLN A 202 43.88 -27.67 -4.45
N ASP A 203 42.83 -28.17 -3.80
CA ASP A 203 42.88 -29.44 -3.04
C ASP A 203 43.19 -30.63 -3.96
N HIS A 204 42.58 -30.69 -5.15
CA HIS A 204 42.91 -31.72 -6.13
C HIS A 204 44.35 -31.62 -6.66
N ASN A 205 44.87 -30.39 -6.83
CA ASN A 205 46.26 -30.20 -7.24
C ASN A 205 47.26 -30.55 -6.12
N ASN A 206 46.89 -30.34 -4.85
CA ASN A 206 47.63 -30.85 -3.69
C ASN A 206 47.63 -32.39 -3.70
N GLU A 207 46.47 -33.04 -3.85
CA GLU A 207 46.40 -34.51 -3.97
C GLU A 207 47.26 -35.06 -5.11
N LEU A 208 47.30 -34.40 -6.27
CA LEU A 208 48.15 -34.79 -7.40
C LEU A 208 49.64 -34.60 -7.08
N THR A 209 49.99 -33.57 -6.31
CA THR A 209 51.36 -33.35 -5.81
C THR A 209 51.75 -34.44 -4.82
N ASP A 210 50.93 -34.73 -3.80
CA ASP A 210 51.15 -35.83 -2.85
C ASP A 210 51.32 -37.19 -3.56
N LYS A 211 50.51 -37.44 -4.61
CA LYS A 211 50.62 -38.65 -5.44
C LYS A 211 51.94 -38.66 -6.22
N LEU A 212 52.35 -37.55 -6.84
CA LEU A 212 53.63 -37.43 -7.54
C LEU A 212 54.82 -37.61 -6.61
N ASP A 213 54.79 -37.02 -5.41
CA ASP A 213 55.85 -37.18 -4.41
C ASP A 213 55.91 -38.64 -3.90
N SER A 214 54.77 -39.28 -3.64
CA SER A 214 54.73 -40.69 -3.24
C SER A 214 55.24 -41.65 -4.34
N LEU A 215 55.02 -41.32 -5.61
CA LEU A 215 55.56 -42.06 -6.75
C LEU A 215 57.05 -41.79 -6.95
N THR A 216 57.49 -40.55 -6.76
CA THR A 216 58.91 -40.14 -6.85
C THR A 216 59.72 -40.81 -5.75
N GLU A 217 59.21 -40.84 -4.51
CA GLU A 217 59.86 -41.53 -3.39
C GLU A 217 59.86 -43.05 -3.56
N ARG A 218 58.79 -43.64 -4.12
CA ARG A 218 58.79 -45.07 -4.49
C ARG A 218 59.82 -45.38 -5.58
N LEU A 219 59.96 -44.52 -6.58
CA LEU A 219 60.93 -44.67 -7.66
C LEU A 219 62.37 -44.48 -7.12
N ARG A 220 62.59 -43.52 -6.22
CA ARG A 220 63.85 -43.34 -5.47
C ARG A 220 64.20 -44.59 -4.65
N GLN A 221 63.22 -45.17 -3.96
CA GLN A 221 63.41 -46.40 -3.20
C GLN A 221 63.72 -47.60 -4.11
N GLN A 222 63.03 -47.74 -5.25
CA GLN A 222 63.35 -48.74 -6.26
C GLN A 222 64.78 -48.58 -6.80
N ARG A 223 65.24 -47.35 -7.08
CA ARG A 223 66.64 -47.11 -7.48
C ARG A 223 67.64 -47.54 -6.41
N VAL A 224 67.37 -47.23 -5.14
CA VAL A 224 68.23 -47.62 -4.02
C VAL A 224 68.24 -49.15 -3.79
N ASP A 225 67.16 -49.86 -4.15
CA ASP A 225 67.11 -51.32 -4.05
C ASP A 225 67.67 -52.02 -5.30
N GLU A 226 67.59 -51.40 -6.49
CA GLU A 226 68.35 -51.77 -7.69
C GLU A 226 69.86 -51.61 -7.49
N GLU A 227 70.29 -50.49 -6.89
CA GLU A 227 71.70 -50.18 -6.56
C GLU A 227 72.29 -51.23 -5.61
N LYS A 228 71.60 -51.57 -4.52
CA LYS A 228 72.01 -52.67 -3.62
C LYS A 228 72.08 -54.04 -4.31
N LEU A 229 71.17 -54.30 -5.25
CA LEU A 229 71.17 -55.54 -6.02
C LEU A 229 72.36 -55.58 -6.99
N GLN A 230 72.69 -54.46 -7.62
CA GLN A 230 73.89 -54.31 -8.43
C GLN A 230 75.15 -54.50 -7.59
N ASP A 231 75.29 -53.81 -6.46
CA ASP A 231 76.40 -53.99 -5.51
C ASP A 231 76.58 -55.46 -5.11
N GLY A 232 75.47 -56.16 -4.79
CA GLY A 232 75.48 -57.57 -4.44
C GLY A 232 75.91 -58.48 -5.60
N LEU A 233 75.47 -58.18 -6.82
CA LEU A 233 75.87 -58.90 -8.04
C LEU A 233 77.33 -58.61 -8.42
N GLU A 234 77.83 -57.39 -8.23
CA GLU A 234 79.24 -57.03 -8.46
C GLU A 234 80.16 -57.69 -7.42
N GLN A 235 79.75 -57.74 -6.14
CA GLN A 235 80.45 -58.52 -5.11
C GLN A 235 80.45 -60.02 -5.42
N GLN A 236 79.33 -60.58 -5.88
CA GLN A 236 79.24 -61.97 -6.32
C GLN A 236 80.12 -62.23 -7.56
N LEU A 237 80.13 -61.31 -8.54
CA LEU A 237 80.98 -61.38 -9.72
C LEU A 237 82.46 -61.35 -9.32
N HIS A 238 82.87 -60.43 -8.45
CA HIS A 238 84.24 -60.34 -7.95
C HIS A 238 84.66 -61.63 -7.20
N ALA A 239 83.78 -62.20 -6.37
CA ALA A 239 84.02 -63.46 -5.70
C ALA A 239 84.16 -64.64 -6.68
N GLN A 240 83.34 -64.69 -7.74
CA GLN A 240 83.43 -65.70 -8.80
C GLN A 240 84.68 -65.52 -9.67
N THR A 241 85.05 -64.28 -10.02
CA THR A 241 86.30 -63.96 -10.73
C THR A 241 87.50 -64.41 -9.92
N LYS A 242 87.56 -64.07 -8.63
CA LYS A 242 88.64 -64.49 -7.72
C LYS A 242 88.70 -66.01 -7.55
N LEU A 243 87.55 -66.70 -7.52
CA LEU A 243 87.50 -68.15 -7.49
C LEU A 243 88.02 -68.77 -8.81
N ALA A 244 87.67 -68.19 -9.96
CA ALA A 244 88.18 -68.60 -11.26
C ALA A 244 89.69 -68.31 -11.43
N GLU A 245 90.19 -67.22 -10.87
CA GLU A 245 91.62 -66.91 -10.78
C GLU A 245 92.35 -67.99 -9.96
N ILE A 246 91.87 -68.32 -8.76
CA ILE A 246 92.45 -69.39 -7.92
C ILE A 246 92.40 -70.76 -8.61
N TYR A 247 91.33 -71.07 -9.35
CA TYR A 247 91.27 -72.30 -10.15
C TYR A 247 92.24 -72.28 -11.34
N LYS A 248 92.47 -71.12 -11.97
CA LYS A 248 93.43 -70.95 -13.06
C LYS A 248 94.88 -71.02 -12.56
N GLU A 249 95.16 -70.46 -11.39
CA GLU A 249 96.45 -70.58 -10.69
C GLU A 249 96.73 -72.05 -10.38
N ARG A 250 95.79 -72.76 -9.73
CA ARG A 250 95.92 -74.20 -9.45
C ARG A 250 96.04 -75.07 -10.70
N LEU A 251 95.36 -74.69 -11.79
CA LEU A 251 95.52 -75.38 -13.07
C LEU A 251 96.93 -75.17 -13.63
N ALA A 252 97.44 -73.94 -13.61
CA ALA A 252 98.80 -73.63 -14.03
C ALA A 252 99.86 -74.32 -13.14
N GLU A 253 99.68 -74.36 -11.82
CA GLU A 253 100.50 -75.15 -10.89
C GLU A 253 100.48 -76.64 -11.28
N SER A 254 99.30 -77.21 -11.49
CA SER A 254 99.14 -78.60 -11.91
C SER A 254 99.70 -78.88 -13.31
N GLU A 255 99.67 -77.92 -14.23
CA GLU A 255 100.31 -78.01 -15.54
C GLU A 255 101.84 -77.94 -15.41
N THR A 256 102.38 -77.06 -14.58
CA THR A 256 103.82 -77.02 -14.30
C THR A 256 104.29 -78.33 -13.69
N HIS A 257 103.62 -78.85 -12.65
CA HIS A 257 103.93 -80.16 -12.08
C HIS A 257 103.78 -81.31 -13.08
N ALA A 258 102.80 -81.26 -13.99
CA ALA A 258 102.70 -82.24 -15.07
C ALA A 258 103.86 -82.14 -16.07
N THR A 259 104.39 -80.94 -16.35
CA THR A 259 105.59 -80.76 -17.19
C THR A 259 106.88 -81.14 -16.46
N GLU A 260 106.98 -80.92 -15.15
CA GLU A 260 108.10 -81.35 -14.30
C GLU A 260 108.15 -82.88 -14.21
N LEU A 261 107.02 -83.52 -13.90
CA LEU A 261 106.88 -84.98 -13.95
C LEU A 261 107.14 -85.52 -15.37
N GLY A 262 106.65 -84.83 -16.41
CA GLY A 262 106.92 -85.19 -17.80
C GLY A 262 108.40 -85.04 -18.20
N ALA A 263 109.14 -84.11 -17.59
CA ALA A 263 110.58 -83.97 -17.77
C ALA A 263 111.34 -85.07 -17.02
N ALA A 264 110.99 -85.33 -15.76
CA ALA A 264 111.56 -86.42 -14.97
C ALA A 264 111.31 -87.81 -15.60
N VAL A 265 110.13 -88.03 -16.20
CA VAL A 265 109.84 -89.26 -16.97
C VAL A 265 110.70 -89.36 -18.24
N LYS A 266 110.97 -88.24 -18.93
CA LYS A 266 111.91 -88.23 -20.08
C LYS A 266 113.35 -88.48 -19.66
N GLU A 267 113.78 -87.93 -18.53
CA GLU A 267 115.12 -88.17 -17.96
C GLU A 267 115.28 -89.64 -17.55
N LEU A 268 114.29 -90.21 -16.87
CA LEU A 268 114.24 -91.65 -16.57
C LEU A 268 114.20 -92.52 -17.84
N GLN A 269 113.52 -92.08 -18.91
CA GLN A 269 113.56 -92.76 -20.22
C GLN A 269 114.95 -92.67 -20.87
N SER A 270 115.65 -91.54 -20.78
CA SER A 270 117.03 -91.39 -21.28
C SER A 270 117.98 -92.31 -20.51
N LEU A 271 117.92 -92.31 -19.18
CA LEU A 271 118.73 -93.18 -18.32
C LEU A 271 118.43 -94.67 -18.56
N LEU A 272 117.16 -95.03 -18.78
CA LEU A 272 116.77 -96.39 -19.16
C LEU A 272 117.32 -96.78 -20.53
N GLN A 273 117.30 -95.86 -21.51
CA GLN A 273 117.83 -96.09 -22.84
C GLN A 273 119.36 -96.20 -22.83
N GLU A 274 120.06 -95.34 -22.10
CA GLU A 274 121.51 -95.40 -21.86
C GLU A 274 121.91 -96.73 -21.21
N ALA A 275 121.23 -97.12 -20.13
CA ALA A 275 121.43 -98.42 -19.50
C ALA A 275 121.16 -99.58 -20.47
N SER A 276 120.08 -99.51 -21.26
CA SER A 276 119.77 -100.52 -22.28
C SER A 276 120.83 -100.61 -23.38
N THR A 277 121.44 -99.50 -23.79
CA THR A 277 122.57 -99.52 -24.74
C THR A 277 123.83 -100.12 -24.12
N GLN A 278 124.15 -99.77 -22.87
CA GLN A 278 125.29 -100.35 -22.14
C GLN A 278 125.13 -101.86 -21.94
N TYR A 279 123.91 -102.34 -21.61
CA TYR A 279 123.64 -103.78 -21.55
C TYR A 279 123.78 -104.47 -22.91
N GLY A 280 123.30 -103.85 -24.00
CA GLY A 280 123.46 -104.39 -25.36
C GLY A 280 124.92 -104.48 -25.84
N GLU A 281 125.74 -103.48 -25.51
CA GLU A 281 127.19 -103.51 -25.75
C GLU A 281 127.86 -104.64 -24.95
N LEU A 282 127.48 -104.82 -23.68
CA LEU A 282 127.99 -105.88 -22.82
C LEU A 282 127.60 -107.28 -23.32
N GLU A 283 126.35 -107.47 -23.72
CA GLU A 283 125.82 -108.73 -24.29
C GLU A 283 126.51 -109.07 -25.62
N THR A 284 126.75 -108.07 -26.48
CA THR A 284 127.49 -108.26 -27.73
C THR A 284 128.93 -108.71 -27.47
N SER A 285 129.61 -108.09 -26.49
CA SER A 285 130.97 -108.49 -26.08
C SER A 285 131.01 -109.89 -25.45
N LEU A 286 129.98 -110.28 -24.69
CA LEU A 286 129.88 -111.61 -24.10
C LEU A 286 129.70 -112.67 -25.20
N SER A 287 128.78 -112.44 -26.14
CA SER A 287 128.51 -113.37 -27.25
C SER A 287 129.74 -113.61 -28.14
N GLN A 288 130.56 -112.59 -28.38
CA GLN A 288 131.85 -112.74 -29.07
C GLN A 288 132.82 -113.64 -28.28
N SER A 289 132.94 -113.43 -26.96
CA SER A 289 133.77 -114.28 -26.09
C SER A 289 133.26 -115.73 -26.02
N GLU A 290 131.95 -115.95 -26.13
CA GLU A 290 131.37 -117.31 -26.19
C GLU A 290 131.68 -118.00 -27.53
N GLN A 291 131.70 -117.28 -28.66
CA GLN A 291 132.08 -117.85 -29.96
C GLN A 291 133.54 -118.33 -30.00
N ASP A 292 134.49 -117.54 -29.49
CA ASP A 292 135.90 -117.93 -29.43
C ASP A 292 136.13 -119.13 -28.48
N ALA A 293 135.40 -119.18 -27.36
CA ALA A 293 135.37 -120.33 -26.47
C ALA A 293 134.78 -121.58 -27.15
N ALA A 294 133.69 -121.44 -27.91
CA ALA A 294 133.06 -122.54 -28.64
C ALA A 294 133.99 -123.11 -29.73
N ALA A 295 134.66 -122.26 -30.50
CA ALA A 295 135.58 -122.68 -31.56
C ALA A 295 136.78 -123.47 -31.01
N THR A 296 137.37 -123.01 -29.90
CA THR A 296 138.48 -123.72 -29.24
C THR A 296 138.04 -125.04 -28.59
N LEU A 297 136.81 -125.11 -28.05
CA LEU A 297 136.21 -126.33 -27.50
C LEU A 297 135.91 -127.36 -28.61
N GLN A 298 135.41 -126.91 -29.76
CA GLN A 298 135.12 -127.77 -30.92
C GLN A 298 136.38 -128.48 -31.44
N ALA A 299 137.50 -127.76 -31.55
CA ALA A 299 138.80 -128.35 -31.93
C ALA A 299 139.30 -129.41 -30.92
N LYS A 300 139.01 -129.27 -29.63
CA LYS A 300 139.28 -130.32 -28.63
C LYS A 300 138.32 -131.50 -28.74
N GLN A 301 137.07 -131.28 -29.16
CA GLN A 301 136.10 -132.36 -29.32
C GLN A 301 136.41 -133.28 -30.51
N GLU A 302 137.13 -132.83 -31.54
CA GLU A 302 137.51 -133.71 -32.65
C GLU A 302 138.64 -134.69 -32.28
N THR A 303 139.64 -134.27 -31.48
CA THR A 303 140.64 -135.22 -30.94
C THR A 303 140.00 -136.19 -29.94
N ILE A 304 138.99 -135.76 -29.19
CA ILE A 304 138.18 -136.64 -28.33
C ILE A 304 137.33 -137.63 -29.15
N LYS A 305 136.84 -137.28 -30.35
CA LYS A 305 136.07 -138.21 -31.19
C LYS A 305 136.91 -139.43 -31.63
N ALA A 306 138.17 -139.22 -32.00
CA ALA A 306 139.08 -140.32 -32.35
C ALA A 306 139.23 -141.32 -31.18
N LEU A 307 139.61 -140.82 -30.00
CA LEU A 307 139.77 -141.63 -28.79
C LEU A 307 138.46 -142.28 -28.32
N LYS A 308 137.30 -141.66 -28.57
CA LYS A 308 135.97 -142.25 -28.27
C LYS A 308 135.55 -143.36 -29.23
N GLN A 309 136.20 -143.53 -30.38
CA GLN A 309 135.90 -144.64 -31.29
C GLN A 309 136.59 -145.94 -30.83
N GLU A 310 137.84 -145.85 -30.36
CA GLU A 310 138.54 -146.95 -29.67
C GLU A 310 137.78 -147.39 -28.39
N LEU A 311 137.24 -146.41 -27.64
CA LEU A 311 136.44 -146.66 -26.43
C LEU A 311 135.06 -147.31 -26.71
N LYS A 312 134.60 -147.33 -27.96
CA LYS A 312 133.30 -147.93 -28.34
C LYS A 312 133.35 -149.44 -28.54
N GLU A 313 134.53 -150.03 -28.74
CA GLU A 313 134.68 -151.49 -28.83
C GLU A 313 134.74 -152.16 -27.44
N ALA A 314 134.86 -151.36 -26.36
CA ALA A 314 135.01 -151.86 -24.99
C ALA A 314 133.71 -151.86 -24.13
N ASN A 315 132.80 -150.90 -24.32
CA ASN A 315 131.69 -150.64 -23.38
C ASN A 315 130.30 -150.96 -23.97
N HIS A 316 129.89 -152.24 -23.91
CA HIS A 316 128.65 -152.73 -24.53
C HIS A 316 127.54 -153.18 -23.52
N LEU A 317 127.41 -152.55 -22.32
CA LEU A 317 126.48 -152.94 -21.20
C LEU A 317 125.96 -151.69 -20.33
N LEU A 318 124.61 -151.48 -20.03
CA LEU A 318 123.83 -150.60 -19.00
C LEU A 318 122.71 -149.48 -19.36
N GLU A 319 122.15 -148.63 -18.42
CA GLU A 319 120.65 -148.33 -18.13
C GLU A 319 120.07 -146.90 -17.58
N ALA A 320 118.71 -146.64 -17.35
CA ALA A 320 117.96 -145.35 -16.89
C ALA A 320 116.42 -145.50 -16.38
N VAL A 321 115.38 -144.62 -16.04
CA VAL A 321 114.91 -143.14 -15.85
C VAL A 321 113.41 -142.92 -15.25
N THR A 322 112.84 -141.72 -14.77
CA THR A 322 111.32 -141.41 -14.42
C THR A 322 110.80 -139.91 -14.06
N GLN A 323 109.49 -139.58 -13.66
CA GLN A 323 108.73 -138.22 -13.80
C GLN A 323 107.36 -137.80 -12.99
N ASP A 324 106.97 -136.46 -12.79
CA ASP A 324 105.69 -135.55 -12.57
C ASP A 324 104.52 -135.45 -11.42
N SER A 325 103.78 -134.27 -11.20
CA SER A 325 102.38 -133.99 -10.52
C SER A 325 101.83 -132.50 -10.16
N SER A 326 100.48 -132.16 -9.96
CA SER A 326 99.82 -130.83 -9.44
C SER A 326 98.20 -130.66 -9.25
N GLU A 327 97.56 -129.63 -8.52
CA GLU A 327 96.04 -129.20 -8.49
C GLU A 327 95.50 -127.88 -7.64
N THR A 328 94.14 -127.57 -7.41
CA THR A 328 93.44 -126.21 -7.07
C THR A 328 92.08 -126.08 -6.14
N ALA A 329 91.17 -125.01 -6.16
CA ALA A 329 90.06 -124.63 -5.13
C ALA A 329 88.81 -123.61 -5.43
N LEU A 330 87.76 -123.33 -4.53
CA LEU A 330 86.48 -122.43 -4.71
C LEU A 330 85.57 -121.92 -3.45
N SER A 331 84.46 -121.05 -3.51
CA SER A 331 83.51 -120.53 -2.37
C SER A 331 82.17 -119.61 -2.61
N CYS A 332 81.26 -119.32 -1.58
CA CYS A 332 80.28 -118.11 -1.26
C CYS A 332 78.63 -118.11 -1.22
N LEU A 333 77.86 -117.32 -0.33
CA LEU A 333 76.33 -116.97 -0.35
C LEU A 333 75.60 -115.93 0.70
N SER A 334 74.22 -115.82 0.93
CA SER A 334 73.41 -114.70 1.67
C SER A 334 71.86 -114.85 2.22
N PRO A 335 71.13 -113.87 2.94
CA PRO A 335 69.90 -113.99 3.88
C PRO A 335 68.63 -112.95 3.95
N MET A 336 67.44 -113.15 4.70
CA MET A 336 66.28 -112.17 5.12
C MET A 336 65.00 -112.69 6.00
N ALA A 337 64.20 -111.90 6.86
CA ALA A 337 62.80 -112.23 7.49
C ALA A 337 61.91 -111.23 8.45
N ALA A 338 60.51 -111.36 8.58
CA ALA A 338 59.52 -111.37 9.78
C ALA A 338 58.52 -110.25 10.42
N ALA A 339 57.53 -110.63 11.31
CA ALA A 339 56.41 -109.85 12.00
C ALA A 339 55.84 -110.39 13.41
N GLY A 340 54.86 -109.75 14.14
CA GLY A 340 54.35 -110.14 15.52
C GLY A 340 52.96 -109.61 16.08
N SER A 341 52.51 -109.91 17.35
CA SER A 341 51.09 -109.68 17.85
C SER A 341 50.74 -109.54 19.39
N LYS A 342 49.67 -108.75 19.70
CA LYS A 342 48.59 -108.81 20.76
C LYS A 342 48.79 -108.81 22.32
N LEU A 343 47.93 -107.99 23.01
CA LEU A 343 47.01 -108.29 24.18
C LEU A 343 47.24 -107.67 25.60
N LEU A 344 46.34 -106.78 26.10
CA LEU A 344 45.47 -106.94 27.32
C LEU A 344 44.76 -105.66 27.87
N LYS A 345 43.44 -105.80 28.14
CA LYS A 345 42.53 -105.18 29.16
C LYS A 345 42.28 -103.65 29.34
N SER A 346 40.97 -103.37 29.45
CA SER A 346 40.25 -102.30 30.19
C SER A 346 40.41 -100.82 29.79
N GLY A 347 39.27 -100.19 29.53
CA GLY A 347 39.11 -98.81 29.05
C GLY A 347 38.29 -98.79 27.75
N LEU A 348 37.57 -97.69 27.48
CA LEU A 348 37.06 -97.42 26.13
C LEU A 348 38.27 -97.41 25.18
N THR A 349 38.21 -98.17 24.08
CA THR A 349 39.35 -98.21 23.15
C THR A 349 39.62 -96.81 22.60
N LEU A 350 40.88 -96.46 22.37
CA LEU A 350 41.25 -95.10 21.91
C LEU A 350 40.45 -94.68 20.68
N THR A 351 40.16 -95.61 19.76
CA THR A 351 39.31 -95.42 18.59
C THR A 351 37.84 -95.11 18.94
N GLN A 352 37.27 -95.74 19.97
CA GLN A 352 35.91 -95.42 20.44
C GLN A 352 35.85 -94.10 21.20
N LEU A 353 36.91 -93.76 21.96
CA LEU A 353 37.03 -92.45 22.59
C LEU A 353 37.14 -91.35 21.52
N TYR A 354 37.94 -91.57 20.46
CA TYR A 354 37.99 -90.70 19.29
C TYR A 354 36.66 -90.63 18.53
N ALA A 355 35.93 -91.74 18.40
CA ALA A 355 34.61 -91.74 17.78
C ALA A 355 33.64 -90.84 18.55
N LYS A 356 33.48 -91.05 19.87
CA LYS A 356 32.60 -90.18 20.69
C LYS A 356 33.11 -88.75 20.81
N PHE A 357 34.43 -88.52 20.84
CA PHE A 357 35.00 -87.16 20.81
C PHE A 357 34.72 -86.45 19.48
N THR A 358 34.85 -87.12 18.34
CA THR A 358 34.55 -86.52 17.02
C THR A 358 33.05 -86.39 16.75
N GLU A 359 32.21 -87.21 17.38
CA GLU A 359 30.75 -87.08 17.40
C GLU A 359 30.31 -85.86 18.21
N VAL A 360 30.73 -85.74 19.47
CA VAL A 360 30.46 -84.55 20.32
C VAL A 360 31.08 -83.28 19.74
N THR A 361 32.25 -83.37 19.10
CA THR A 361 32.84 -82.22 18.38
C THR A 361 32.00 -81.81 17.16
N ARG A 362 31.39 -82.77 16.45
CA ARG A 362 30.48 -82.49 15.32
C ARG A 362 29.18 -81.87 15.81
N GLU A 363 28.59 -82.40 16.87
CA GLU A 363 27.40 -81.82 17.54
C GLU A 363 27.68 -80.39 18.00
N LEU A 364 28.82 -80.15 18.67
CA LEU A 364 29.26 -78.82 19.10
C LEU A 364 29.51 -77.85 17.93
N ILE A 365 29.88 -78.35 16.74
CA ILE A 365 29.99 -77.53 15.52
C ILE A 365 28.60 -77.19 14.97
N VAL A 366 27.66 -78.14 14.93
CA VAL A 366 26.27 -77.88 14.48
C VAL A 366 25.59 -76.86 15.40
N GLU A 367 25.63 -77.07 16.72
CA GLU A 367 25.11 -76.13 17.73
C GLU A 367 25.72 -74.73 17.64
N ARG A 368 27.03 -74.63 17.28
CA ARG A 368 27.67 -73.33 17.03
C ARG A 368 27.16 -72.68 15.75
N ASN A 369 27.04 -73.43 14.66
CA ASN A 369 26.54 -72.93 13.38
C ASN A 369 25.08 -72.48 13.49
N GLU A 370 24.23 -73.21 14.21
CA GLU A 370 22.84 -72.84 14.47
C GLU A 370 22.75 -71.61 15.37
N LYS A 371 23.61 -71.49 16.38
CA LYS A 371 23.72 -70.29 17.22
C LYS A 371 24.24 -69.06 16.46
N GLU A 372 25.15 -69.22 15.51
CA GLU A 372 25.56 -68.14 14.60
C GLU A 372 24.46 -67.76 13.60
N SER A 373 23.72 -68.74 13.07
CA SER A 373 22.56 -68.50 12.19
C SER A 373 21.44 -67.74 12.92
N LEU A 374 21.08 -68.16 14.14
CA LEU A 374 20.11 -67.46 14.98
C LEU A 374 20.56 -66.05 15.37
N LYS A 375 21.85 -65.86 15.67
CA LYS A 375 22.43 -64.52 15.86
C LYS A 375 22.29 -63.66 14.60
N ALA A 376 22.71 -64.15 13.44
CA ALA A 376 22.62 -63.42 12.18
C ALA A 376 21.17 -63.08 11.82
N TYR A 377 20.20 -63.94 12.14
CA TYR A 377 18.78 -63.65 12.00
C TYR A 377 18.31 -62.53 12.94
N VAL A 378 18.66 -62.60 14.23
CA VAL A 378 18.32 -61.55 15.22
C VAL A 378 19.01 -60.23 14.88
N GLU A 379 20.28 -60.24 14.45
CA GLU A 379 21.01 -59.08 13.94
C GLU A 379 20.38 -58.52 12.65
N THR A 380 19.76 -59.36 11.82
CA THR A 380 19.00 -58.91 10.62
C THR A 380 17.65 -58.30 10.99
N VAL A 381 16.98 -58.79 12.04
CA VAL A 381 15.74 -58.20 12.56
C VAL A 381 16.04 -56.89 13.30
N LEU A 382 17.07 -56.86 14.14
CA LEU A 382 17.57 -55.63 14.77
C LEU A 382 18.04 -54.62 13.74
N LYS A 383 18.75 -55.03 12.67
CA LYS A 383 19.05 -54.11 11.57
C LYS A 383 17.82 -53.58 10.87
N LYS A 384 16.77 -54.38 10.70
CA LYS A 384 15.51 -53.85 10.16
C LYS A 384 14.90 -52.85 11.14
N ILE A 385 14.91 -53.09 12.44
CA ILE A 385 14.50 -52.14 13.48
C ILE A 385 15.40 -50.89 13.52
N GLU A 386 16.71 -50.99 13.27
CA GLU A 386 17.67 -49.88 13.28
C GLU A 386 17.71 -49.09 11.96
N GLU A 387 17.42 -49.74 10.83
CA GLU A 387 17.11 -49.10 9.54
C GLU A 387 15.78 -48.38 9.68
N LYS A 388 14.70 -49.10 10.03
CA LYS A 388 13.35 -48.58 10.24
C LYS A 388 13.30 -47.51 11.34
N ALA A 389 14.20 -47.53 12.32
CA ALA A 389 15.12 -46.46 12.66
C ALA A 389 14.75 -44.99 12.36
N PRO A 390 15.73 -44.18 11.90
CA PRO A 390 15.82 -42.78 12.27
C PRO A 390 14.55 -41.98 12.00
N LEU A 391 14.06 -42.06 10.79
CA LEU A 391 13.20 -41.03 10.28
C LEU A 391 11.70 -41.39 10.37
N ILE A 392 11.28 -42.41 11.16
CA ILE A 392 9.89 -42.38 11.68
C ILE A 392 9.70 -41.24 12.70
N GLN A 393 10.80 -40.70 13.21
CA GLN A 393 10.83 -39.37 13.80
C GLN A 393 10.60 -38.28 12.74
N ARG A 394 11.21 -38.38 11.55
CA ARG A 394 11.02 -37.41 10.45
C ARG A 394 9.59 -37.40 9.92
N GLN A 395 8.87 -38.52 9.89
CA GLN A 395 7.44 -38.47 9.55
C GLN A 395 6.65 -37.68 10.62
N LYS A 396 7.04 -37.77 11.90
CA LYS A 396 6.49 -36.90 12.96
C LYS A 396 6.95 -35.45 12.80
N GLU A 397 8.21 -35.19 12.46
CA GLU A 397 8.75 -33.84 12.22
C GLU A 397 8.11 -33.19 10.97
N GLU A 398 7.82 -33.96 9.92
CA GLU A 398 7.09 -33.57 8.71
C GLU A 398 5.62 -33.29 9.02
N TYR A 399 4.96 -34.12 9.86
CA TYR A 399 3.60 -33.85 10.33
C TYR A 399 3.54 -32.64 11.27
N GLU A 400 4.49 -32.47 12.20
CA GLU A 400 4.59 -31.29 13.08
C GLU A 400 4.90 -30.02 12.29
N PHE A 401 5.74 -30.09 11.25
CA PHE A 401 5.98 -28.99 10.31
C PHE A 401 4.74 -28.68 9.47
N ALA A 402 4.04 -29.69 8.95
CA ALA A 402 2.79 -29.51 8.20
C ALA A 402 1.68 -28.91 9.06
N LEU A 403 1.54 -29.34 10.32
CA LEU A 403 0.62 -28.74 11.29
C LEU A 403 1.00 -27.29 11.60
N SER A 404 2.28 -27.00 11.87
CA SER A 404 2.77 -25.63 12.12
C SER A 404 2.54 -24.71 10.91
N SER A 405 2.73 -25.23 9.70
CA SER A 405 2.46 -24.53 8.44
C SER A 405 0.97 -24.27 8.23
N MET A 406 0.13 -25.26 8.54
CA MET A 406 -1.34 -25.14 8.48
C MET A 406 -1.87 -24.16 9.55
N GLU A 407 -1.30 -24.12 10.74
CA GLU A 407 -1.61 -23.12 11.78
C GLU A 407 -1.22 -21.70 11.33
N ALA A 408 -0.04 -21.53 10.74
CA ALA A 408 0.40 -20.25 10.18
C ALA A 408 -0.48 -19.79 9.00
N LEU A 409 -0.87 -20.72 8.13
CA LEU A 409 -1.79 -20.43 7.01
C LEU A 409 -3.19 -20.08 7.52
N ASN A 410 -3.74 -20.80 8.50
CA ASN A 410 -5.01 -20.47 9.14
C ASN A 410 -4.96 -19.09 9.82
N PHE A 411 -3.85 -18.73 10.47
CA PHE A 411 -3.68 -17.37 11.00
C PHE A 411 -3.74 -16.32 9.89
N LYS A 412 -3.06 -16.55 8.75
CA LYS A 412 -3.09 -15.61 7.61
C LYS A 412 -4.46 -15.54 6.94
N VAL A 413 -5.20 -16.64 6.86
CA VAL A 413 -6.61 -16.67 6.39
C VAL A 413 -7.49 -15.83 7.32
N ASN A 414 -7.43 -16.05 8.63
CA ASN A 414 -8.20 -15.26 9.61
C ASN A 414 -7.89 -13.76 9.54
N GLU A 415 -6.63 -13.38 9.34
CA GLU A 415 -6.22 -11.98 9.15
C GLU A 415 -6.84 -11.38 7.87
N LEU A 416 -6.79 -12.10 6.74
CA LEU A 416 -7.43 -11.68 5.48
C LEU A 416 -8.96 -11.62 5.57
N GLU A 417 -9.59 -12.52 6.31
CA GLU A 417 -11.04 -12.47 6.59
C GLU A 417 -11.40 -11.24 7.44
N GLU A 418 -10.58 -10.86 8.42
CA GLU A 418 -10.82 -9.64 9.21
C GLU A 418 -10.60 -8.37 8.37
N GLU A 419 -9.58 -8.33 7.51
CA GLU A 419 -9.34 -7.24 6.56
C GLU A 419 -10.49 -7.10 5.54
N HIS A 420 -10.90 -8.21 4.91
CA HIS A 420 -12.07 -8.24 4.02
C HIS A 420 -13.36 -7.82 4.77
N GLY A 421 -13.51 -8.22 6.04
CA GLY A 421 -14.60 -7.80 6.92
C GLY A 421 -14.56 -6.32 7.31
N LYS A 422 -13.40 -5.65 7.28
CA LYS A 422 -13.28 -4.18 7.44
C LYS A 422 -13.63 -3.49 6.12
N LEU A 423 -12.98 -3.85 5.04
CA LEU A 423 -13.20 -3.29 3.69
C LEU A 423 -14.67 -3.39 3.25
N ARG A 424 -15.36 -4.50 3.58
CA ARG A 424 -16.79 -4.67 3.29
C ARG A 424 -17.68 -3.71 4.09
N ARG A 425 -17.33 -3.37 5.34
CA ARG A 425 -18.06 -2.36 6.15
C ARG A 425 -17.82 -0.97 5.58
N GLU A 426 -16.57 -0.61 5.34
CA GLU A 426 -16.18 0.67 4.73
C GLU A 426 -16.84 0.87 3.36
N SER A 427 -16.95 -0.19 2.54
CA SER A 427 -17.66 -0.18 1.26
C SER A 427 -19.17 0.09 1.40
N VAL A 428 -19.84 -0.54 2.38
CA VAL A 428 -21.28 -0.32 2.65
C VAL A 428 -21.54 1.07 3.22
N GLU A 429 -20.68 1.55 4.13
CA GLU A 429 -20.75 2.91 4.66
C GLU A 429 -20.54 3.95 3.54
N ALA A 430 -19.51 3.77 2.71
CA ALA A 430 -19.27 4.62 1.55
C ALA A 430 -20.47 4.63 0.59
N GLN A 431 -21.03 3.47 0.25
CA GLN A 431 -22.23 3.38 -0.59
C GLN A 431 -23.41 4.14 0.03
N SER A 432 -23.68 3.97 1.33
CA SER A 432 -24.73 4.71 2.04
C SER A 432 -24.50 6.23 2.02
N THR A 433 -23.24 6.70 2.11
CA THR A 433 -22.94 8.13 1.95
C THR A 433 -23.21 8.62 0.52
N VAL A 434 -22.93 7.82 -0.51
CA VAL A 434 -23.20 8.15 -1.92
C VAL A 434 -24.70 8.20 -2.19
N GLU A 435 -25.48 7.25 -1.67
CA GLU A 435 -26.95 7.25 -1.77
C GLU A 435 -27.54 8.51 -1.09
N ARG A 436 -27.11 8.83 0.13
CA ARG A 436 -27.53 10.05 0.83
C ARG A 436 -27.16 11.34 0.07
N LEU A 437 -25.94 11.42 -0.46
CA LEU A 437 -25.47 12.58 -1.22
C LEU A 437 -26.16 12.72 -2.58
N THR A 438 -26.43 11.63 -3.29
CA THR A 438 -27.16 11.65 -4.57
C THR A 438 -28.62 12.04 -4.38
N HIS A 439 -29.30 11.57 -3.33
CA HIS A 439 -30.64 12.07 -2.97
C HIS A 439 -30.64 13.57 -2.66
N TYR A 440 -29.67 14.07 -1.88
CA TYR A 440 -29.54 15.49 -1.59
C TYR A 440 -29.27 16.34 -2.85
N ASN A 441 -28.40 15.85 -3.75
CA ASN A 441 -28.09 16.49 -5.01
C ASN A 441 -29.31 16.51 -5.96
N ARG A 442 -30.09 15.43 -6.02
CA ARG A 442 -31.35 15.37 -6.79
C ARG A 442 -32.35 16.43 -6.31
N ARG A 443 -32.53 16.55 -4.99
CA ARG A 443 -33.42 17.56 -4.37
C ARG A 443 -32.94 18.99 -4.64
N LEU A 444 -31.62 19.24 -4.61
CA LEU A 444 -31.04 20.52 -5.02
C LEU A 444 -31.35 20.82 -6.49
N GLN A 445 -31.12 19.87 -7.40
CA GLN A 445 -31.43 20.04 -8.83
C GLN A 445 -32.92 20.31 -9.10
N GLU A 446 -33.82 19.69 -8.32
CA GLU A 446 -35.26 20.01 -8.35
C GLU A 446 -35.52 21.46 -7.94
N THR A 447 -35.00 21.90 -6.78
CA THR A 447 -35.17 23.30 -6.34
C THR A 447 -34.55 24.32 -7.30
N VAL A 448 -33.44 24.00 -7.97
CA VAL A 448 -32.83 24.87 -8.99
C VAL A 448 -33.68 24.96 -10.26
N LYS A 449 -34.32 23.86 -10.68
CA LYS A 449 -35.28 23.89 -11.81
C LYS A 449 -36.49 24.76 -11.47
N ASP A 450 -37.03 24.64 -10.25
CA ASP A 450 -38.15 25.45 -9.77
C ASP A 450 -37.80 26.94 -9.66
N LEU A 451 -36.63 27.28 -9.10
CA LEU A 451 -36.15 28.66 -9.03
C LEU A 451 -35.89 29.27 -10.42
N ASN A 452 -35.25 28.53 -11.33
CA ASN A 452 -35.07 28.98 -12.71
C ASN A 452 -36.42 29.24 -13.39
N ARG A 453 -37.43 28.40 -13.11
CA ARG A 453 -38.80 28.60 -13.61
C ARG A 453 -39.47 29.84 -13.04
N GLN A 454 -39.32 30.12 -11.74
CA GLN A 454 -39.78 31.38 -11.13
C GLN A 454 -39.16 32.58 -11.84
N ILE A 455 -37.84 32.55 -12.07
CA ILE A 455 -37.11 33.63 -12.74
C ILE A 455 -37.63 33.82 -14.16
N CYS A 456 -37.78 32.77 -14.97
CA CYS A 456 -38.34 32.86 -16.32
C CYS A 456 -39.79 33.37 -16.34
N TYR A 457 -40.62 32.95 -15.39
CA TYR A 457 -42.00 33.42 -15.27
C TYR A 457 -42.04 34.91 -14.91
N LEU A 458 -41.32 35.33 -13.86
CA LEU A 458 -41.26 36.72 -13.40
C LEU A 458 -40.66 37.66 -14.47
N LEU A 459 -39.64 37.22 -15.21
CA LEU A 459 -39.09 37.99 -16.34
C LEU A 459 -40.15 38.20 -17.43
N ARG A 460 -40.90 37.14 -17.80
CA ARG A 460 -41.98 37.25 -18.80
C ARG A 460 -43.07 38.22 -18.35
N GLU A 461 -43.53 38.16 -17.11
CA GLU A 461 -44.52 39.12 -16.59
C GLU A 461 -43.97 40.56 -16.54
N LEU A 462 -42.68 40.75 -16.20
CA LEU A 462 -42.02 42.05 -16.24
C LEU A 462 -41.86 42.61 -17.67
N GLU A 463 -41.64 41.77 -18.67
CA GLU A 463 -41.55 42.17 -20.08
C GLU A 463 -42.92 42.47 -20.68
N ALA A 464 -43.94 41.67 -20.35
CA ALA A 464 -45.33 41.94 -20.68
C ALA A 464 -45.82 43.27 -20.06
N ALA A 465 -45.50 43.52 -18.78
CA ALA A 465 -45.80 44.79 -18.10
C ALA A 465 -45.05 46.01 -18.69
N ARG A 466 -43.97 45.79 -19.45
CA ARG A 466 -43.26 46.82 -20.24
C ARG A 466 -43.80 47.00 -21.66
N GLY A 467 -44.82 46.24 -22.05
CA GLY A 467 -45.42 46.27 -23.40
C GLY A 467 -44.71 45.39 -24.42
N ASN A 468 -43.63 44.69 -24.06
CA ASN A 468 -42.95 43.74 -24.92
C ASN A 468 -43.56 42.35 -24.75
N TYR A 469 -44.62 42.04 -25.50
CA TYR A 469 -45.15 40.68 -25.54
C TYR A 469 -44.16 39.75 -26.27
N LEU A 470 -43.60 38.78 -25.54
CA LEU A 470 -42.66 37.78 -26.05
C LEU A 470 -43.38 36.44 -26.27
N PRO A 471 -43.76 36.09 -27.51
CA PRO A 471 -44.39 34.82 -27.81
C PRO A 471 -43.33 33.72 -27.97
N LEU A 472 -43.19 32.85 -26.97
CA LEU A 472 -42.49 31.59 -27.14
C LEU A 472 -43.29 30.43 -26.53
N HIS A 473 -43.76 29.55 -27.42
CA HIS A 473 -44.77 28.52 -27.20
C HIS A 473 -46.09 29.04 -26.60
N GLU A 474 -47.10 29.16 -27.46
CA GLU A 474 -48.49 29.17 -26.98
C GLU A 474 -48.76 27.83 -26.30
N THR A 475 -49.18 27.88 -25.06
CA THR A 475 -49.90 26.79 -24.39
C THR A 475 -50.93 27.49 -23.54
N SER A 476 -52.19 27.43 -23.98
CA SER A 476 -53.28 28.10 -23.29
C SER A 476 -53.34 27.62 -21.84
N GLN A 477 -53.81 28.46 -20.91
CA GLN A 477 -53.98 28.06 -19.50
C GLN A 477 -54.86 26.81 -19.36
N GLN A 478 -55.73 26.54 -20.34
CA GLN A 478 -56.56 25.33 -20.44
C GLN A 478 -55.77 24.08 -20.88
N GLU A 479 -54.75 24.23 -21.72
CA GLU A 479 -53.88 23.11 -22.16
C GLU A 479 -52.85 22.76 -21.08
N LEU A 480 -52.32 23.75 -20.37
CA LEU A 480 -51.40 23.54 -19.24
C LEU A 480 -52.02 22.68 -18.12
N GLN A 481 -53.34 22.78 -17.91
CA GLN A 481 -54.08 21.90 -16.99
C GLN A 481 -54.15 20.46 -17.49
N HIS A 482 -54.19 20.24 -18.80
CA HIS A 482 -54.36 18.91 -19.40
C HIS A 482 -53.07 18.08 -19.46
N GLU A 483 -51.91 18.71 -19.26
CA GLU A 483 -50.61 18.04 -19.08
C GLU A 483 -50.31 17.59 -17.64
N MET A 484 -51.04 18.07 -16.63
CA MET A 484 -50.73 17.86 -15.21
C MET A 484 -51.05 16.43 -14.73
N LYS A 485 -50.21 15.47 -15.11
CA LYS A 485 -50.38 14.04 -14.79
C LYS A 485 -49.79 13.63 -13.45
N THR A 486 -48.93 14.45 -12.84
CA THR A 486 -48.25 14.16 -11.56
C THR A 486 -48.37 15.34 -10.59
N CYS A 487 -48.46 15.06 -9.28
CA CYS A 487 -48.47 16.12 -8.27
C CYS A 487 -47.21 17.01 -8.31
N SER A 488 -46.06 16.46 -8.71
CA SER A 488 -44.83 17.23 -8.92
C SER A 488 -44.99 18.29 -10.02
N ASP A 489 -45.74 17.99 -11.09
CA ASP A 489 -46.03 18.96 -12.14
C ASP A 489 -46.93 20.08 -11.61
N VAL A 490 -47.96 19.74 -10.82
CA VAL A 490 -48.85 20.75 -10.21
C VAL A 490 -48.06 21.71 -9.31
N ILE A 491 -47.14 21.17 -8.50
CA ILE A 491 -46.25 21.96 -7.65
C ILE A 491 -45.38 22.89 -8.51
N SER A 492 -44.54 22.32 -9.38
CA SER A 492 -43.58 23.07 -10.19
C SER A 492 -44.22 23.99 -11.23
N LYS A 493 -45.44 23.72 -11.73
CA LYS A 493 -46.13 24.57 -12.72
C LYS A 493 -47.03 25.66 -12.09
N HIS A 494 -47.51 25.52 -10.85
CA HIS A 494 -48.57 26.40 -10.31
C HIS A 494 -48.45 26.81 -8.83
N LEU A 495 -47.74 26.04 -7.98
CA LEU A 495 -47.47 26.44 -6.59
C LEU A 495 -46.10 27.11 -6.44
N VAL A 496 -45.24 26.99 -7.45
CA VAL A 496 -43.89 27.57 -7.49
C VAL A 496 -43.89 28.96 -8.14
N THR A 497 -44.64 29.20 -9.21
CA THR A 497 -44.64 30.46 -9.98
C THR A 497 -45.69 31.46 -9.49
N PHE A 498 -45.35 32.75 -9.46
CA PHE A 498 -46.23 33.86 -9.09
C PHE A 498 -45.90 35.11 -9.91
N SER A 499 -46.90 35.96 -10.17
CA SER A 499 -46.79 37.24 -10.88
C SER A 499 -46.51 38.43 -9.95
N GLY A 500 -46.93 38.34 -8.68
CA GLY A 500 -46.81 39.42 -7.71
C GLY A 500 -46.98 38.97 -6.26
N VAL A 501 -46.73 39.91 -5.33
CA VAL A 501 -46.76 39.65 -3.86
C VAL A 501 -48.13 39.17 -3.37
N GLU A 502 -49.20 39.62 -4.02
CA GLU A 502 -50.59 39.27 -3.67
C GLU A 502 -50.96 37.84 -4.10
N GLU A 503 -50.50 37.41 -5.28
CA GLU A 503 -50.63 36.02 -5.72
C GLU A 503 -49.75 35.09 -4.87
N LEU A 504 -48.53 35.51 -4.54
CA LEU A 504 -47.66 34.75 -3.62
C LEU A 504 -48.28 34.62 -2.22
N LYS A 505 -48.93 35.67 -1.70
CA LYS A 505 -49.72 35.59 -0.45
C LYS A 505 -50.87 34.57 -0.58
N LEU A 506 -51.59 34.54 -1.71
CA LEU A 506 -52.68 33.60 -1.95
C LEU A 506 -52.20 32.14 -2.09
N ILE A 507 -51.08 31.92 -2.79
CA ILE A 507 -50.44 30.60 -2.95
C ILE A 507 -49.93 30.10 -1.60
N ASN A 508 -49.24 30.93 -0.82
CA ASN A 508 -48.79 30.57 0.53
C ASN A 508 -49.96 30.25 1.46
N LEU A 509 -51.07 30.99 1.37
CA LEU A 509 -52.28 30.68 2.14
C LEU A 509 -52.89 29.32 1.76
N ARG A 510 -52.96 29.01 0.46
CA ARG A 510 -53.42 27.68 -0.02
C ARG A 510 -52.48 26.55 0.43
N LEU A 511 -51.17 26.72 0.26
CA LEU A 511 -50.15 25.77 0.72
C LEU A 511 -50.26 25.52 2.23
N LEU A 512 -50.48 26.57 3.04
CA LEU A 512 -50.60 26.48 4.49
C LEU A 512 -51.91 25.81 4.92
N VAL A 513 -53.03 26.05 4.21
CA VAL A 513 -54.28 25.30 4.42
C VAL A 513 -54.09 23.83 4.08
N SER A 514 -53.51 23.48 2.92
CA SER A 514 -53.27 22.08 2.56
C SER A 514 -52.20 21.40 3.41
N LEU A 515 -51.29 22.15 4.03
CA LEU A 515 -50.40 21.63 5.08
C LEU A 515 -51.16 21.32 6.37
N ILE A 516 -52.08 22.19 6.80
CA ILE A 516 -52.95 21.93 7.95
C ILE A 516 -53.86 20.72 7.67
N GLU A 517 -54.41 20.58 6.46
CA GLU A 517 -55.20 19.41 6.04
C GLU A 517 -54.34 18.13 6.01
N LEU A 518 -53.12 18.17 5.44
CA LEU A 518 -52.21 17.02 5.41
C LEU A 518 -51.64 16.64 6.78
N VAL A 519 -51.53 17.59 7.71
CA VAL A 519 -51.18 17.30 9.11
C VAL A 519 -52.39 16.70 9.83
N SER A 520 -53.57 17.31 9.72
CA SER A 520 -54.80 16.82 10.37
C SER A 520 -55.17 15.41 9.91
N ASN A 521 -55.10 15.14 8.60
CA ASN A 521 -55.38 13.82 8.03
C ASN A 521 -54.33 12.76 8.43
N LYS A 522 -53.10 13.17 8.77
CA LYS A 522 -52.06 12.27 9.32
C LYS A 522 -52.18 12.09 10.82
N ASP A 523 -52.65 13.11 11.54
CA ASP A 523 -52.99 13.02 12.95
C ASP A 523 -54.17 12.05 13.13
N ASP A 524 -55.17 12.04 12.24
CA ASP A 524 -56.26 11.04 12.22
C ASP A 524 -55.76 9.59 12.02
N GLU A 525 -54.68 9.36 11.27
CA GLU A 525 -54.00 8.05 11.17
C GLU A 525 -53.05 7.73 12.35
N GLN A 526 -52.75 8.70 13.24
CA GLN A 526 -51.79 8.58 14.34
C GLN A 526 -52.39 8.86 15.74
N LEU A 527 -53.71 9.07 15.83
CA LEU A 527 -54.38 9.70 16.98
C LEU A 527 -54.47 8.86 18.27
N GLU A 528 -53.83 7.68 18.32
CA GLU A 528 -53.78 6.86 19.55
C GLU A 528 -52.69 7.29 20.56
N LYS A 529 -51.63 8.05 20.19
CA LYS A 529 -50.40 8.07 21.02
C LYS A 529 -49.89 9.39 21.61
N THR A 530 -50.09 10.58 21.03
CA THR A 530 -49.64 11.85 21.69
C THR A 530 -50.53 13.07 21.42
N PRO A 531 -51.49 13.43 22.29
CA PRO A 531 -52.42 14.55 22.07
C PRO A 531 -51.80 15.95 22.29
N ASN A 532 -50.52 16.05 22.67
CA ASN A 532 -49.93 17.27 23.25
C ASN A 532 -48.82 17.95 22.40
N LYS A 533 -48.60 17.48 21.15
CA LYS A 533 -47.67 18.12 20.19
C LYS A 533 -48.39 19.11 19.27
N GLY A 534 -49.40 18.66 18.53
CA GLY A 534 -50.05 19.44 17.46
C GLY A 534 -50.60 20.80 17.90
N VAL A 535 -51.14 20.92 19.11
CA VAL A 535 -51.68 22.19 19.66
C VAL A 535 -50.64 23.31 19.60
N LYS A 536 -49.38 23.03 19.95
CA LYS A 536 -48.31 24.04 19.98
C LYS A 536 -47.90 24.51 18.58
N GLU A 537 -47.77 23.58 17.63
CA GLU A 537 -47.44 23.92 16.23
C GLU A 537 -48.59 24.73 15.59
N MET A 538 -49.85 24.44 15.93
CA MET A 538 -51.02 25.21 15.49
C MET A 538 -51.12 26.61 16.13
N GLU A 539 -50.74 26.78 17.39
CA GLU A 539 -50.64 28.11 18.02
C GLU A 539 -49.51 28.95 17.44
N VAL A 540 -48.36 28.34 17.11
CA VAL A 540 -47.24 29.01 16.43
C VAL A 540 -47.67 29.48 15.03
N LEU A 541 -48.34 28.63 14.24
CA LEU A 541 -48.86 28.99 12.92
C LEU A 541 -49.89 30.14 13.00
N LYS A 542 -50.82 30.11 13.96
CA LYS A 542 -51.79 31.20 14.19
C LYS A 542 -51.11 32.52 14.57
N LYS A 543 -50.02 32.48 15.34
CA LYS A 543 -49.31 33.67 15.83
C LYS A 543 -48.68 34.51 14.72
N TYR A 544 -48.30 33.89 13.61
CA TYR A 544 -47.69 34.57 12.45
C TYR A 544 -48.69 35.03 11.38
N LEU A 545 -50.00 34.78 11.55
CA LEU A 545 -51.00 34.97 10.49
C LEU A 545 -51.54 36.42 10.35
N VAL A 546 -51.27 37.31 11.31
CA VAL A 546 -52.18 38.45 11.61
C VAL A 546 -51.72 39.84 11.10
N LYS A 547 -50.46 40.07 10.68
CA LYS A 547 -49.99 41.41 10.23
C LYS A 547 -48.93 41.39 9.13
N PHE A 548 -49.27 41.92 7.95
CA PHE A 548 -48.32 42.31 6.88
C PHE A 548 -48.87 43.43 5.98
N ASP A 549 -48.46 44.67 6.23
CA ASP A 549 -48.81 45.83 5.39
C ASP A 549 -47.69 46.20 4.39
N SER A 550 -46.45 45.69 4.56
CA SER A 550 -45.34 45.95 3.63
C SER A 550 -44.45 44.73 3.35
N LEU A 551 -43.66 44.81 2.27
CA LEU A 551 -42.73 43.76 1.84
C LEU A 551 -41.54 43.60 2.82
N GLU A 552 -41.08 44.68 3.45
CA GLU A 552 -40.01 44.64 4.46
C GLU A 552 -40.43 43.86 5.71
N GLN A 553 -41.70 43.97 6.12
CA GLN A 553 -42.25 43.17 7.22
C GLN A 553 -42.26 41.68 6.87
N LEU A 554 -42.57 41.34 5.61
CA LEU A 554 -42.50 39.96 5.12
C LEU A 554 -41.06 39.44 5.06
N GLN A 555 -40.09 40.28 4.65
CA GLN A 555 -38.66 39.91 4.63
C GLN A 555 -38.08 39.76 6.04
N LEU A 556 -38.40 40.66 6.96
CA LEU A 556 -37.97 40.58 8.36
C LEU A 556 -38.59 39.37 9.06
N LEU A 557 -39.88 39.08 8.84
CA LEU A 557 -40.47 37.86 9.38
C LEU A 557 -39.93 36.61 8.69
N ASN A 558 -39.61 36.62 7.39
CA ASN A 558 -38.93 35.49 6.74
C ASN A 558 -37.53 35.26 7.33
N LEU A 559 -36.80 36.30 7.73
CA LEU A 559 -35.53 36.17 8.44
C LEU A 559 -35.72 35.61 9.85
N GLN A 560 -36.72 36.09 10.60
CA GLN A 560 -37.08 35.54 11.91
C GLN A 560 -37.57 34.09 11.82
N LEU A 561 -38.40 33.76 10.84
CA LEU A 561 -38.89 32.41 10.55
C LEU A 561 -37.75 31.49 10.12
N LEU A 562 -36.81 31.96 9.29
CA LEU A 562 -35.60 31.20 8.94
C LEU A 562 -34.69 30.98 10.15
N THR A 563 -34.67 31.91 11.11
CA THR A 563 -33.91 31.80 12.36
C THR A 563 -34.60 30.79 13.28
N SER A 564 -35.90 30.94 13.54
CA SER A 564 -36.68 30.00 14.34
C SER A 564 -36.84 28.62 13.69
N LEU A 565 -36.79 28.50 12.36
CA LEU A 565 -36.71 27.20 11.67
C LEU A 565 -35.31 26.58 11.77
N LYS A 566 -34.23 27.36 11.85
CA LYS A 566 -32.88 26.84 12.15
C LYS A 566 -32.74 26.46 13.62
N GLU A 567 -33.37 27.21 14.52
CA GLU A 567 -33.46 26.87 15.94
C GLU A 567 -34.29 25.61 16.11
N LEU A 568 -35.49 25.52 15.52
CA LEU A 568 -36.32 24.32 15.54
C LEU A 568 -35.75 23.14 14.74
N SER A 569 -34.93 23.35 13.70
CA SER A 569 -34.21 22.26 13.04
C SER A 569 -33.05 21.78 13.88
N ALA A 570 -32.29 22.67 14.54
CA ALA A 570 -31.28 22.27 15.51
C ALA A 570 -31.91 21.63 16.76
N GLU A 571 -33.10 22.06 17.18
CA GLU A 571 -33.88 21.41 18.25
C GLU A 571 -34.39 20.04 17.79
N ARG A 572 -34.88 19.89 16.55
CA ARG A 572 -35.25 18.59 15.99
C ARG A 572 -34.05 17.68 15.78
N GLU A 573 -32.90 18.17 15.34
CA GLU A 573 -31.64 17.41 15.25
C GLU A 573 -31.14 17.02 16.65
N ARG A 574 -31.27 17.87 17.67
CA ARG A 574 -31.00 17.50 19.09
C ARG A 574 -32.00 16.47 19.61
N GLU A 575 -33.29 16.64 19.34
CA GLU A 575 -34.33 15.69 19.74
C GLU A 575 -34.25 14.38 18.96
N GLU A 576 -33.76 14.38 17.71
CA GLU A 576 -33.53 13.19 16.89
C GLU A 576 -32.24 12.51 17.34
N MET A 577 -31.16 13.22 17.66
CA MET A 577 -29.99 12.66 18.34
C MET A 577 -30.32 12.13 19.75
N GLU A 578 -31.26 12.75 20.48
CA GLU A 578 -31.80 12.21 21.74
C GLU A 578 -32.74 11.03 21.51
N ARG A 579 -33.51 10.99 20.42
CA ARG A 579 -34.35 9.83 20.06
C ARG A 579 -33.51 8.69 19.56
N GLU A 580 -32.47 8.91 18.78
CA GLU A 580 -31.51 7.90 18.34
C GLU A 580 -30.73 7.34 19.54
N LYS A 581 -30.36 8.19 20.51
CA LYS A 581 -29.87 7.73 21.81
C LYS A 581 -30.92 6.92 22.58
N LYS A 582 -32.13 7.42 22.76
CA LYS A 582 -33.20 6.71 23.50
C LYS A 582 -33.66 5.43 22.79
N VAL A 583 -33.55 5.36 21.47
CA VAL A 583 -33.81 4.17 20.65
C VAL A 583 -32.60 3.23 20.65
N HIS A 584 -31.37 3.73 20.84
CA HIS A 584 -30.20 2.92 21.20
C HIS A 584 -30.25 2.42 22.66
N GLU A 585 -30.91 3.13 23.57
CA GLU A 585 -31.13 2.73 24.96
C GLU A 585 -32.30 1.73 25.08
N GLU A 586 -33.43 1.95 24.41
CA GLU A 586 -34.60 1.03 24.42
C GLU A 586 -34.37 -0.24 23.58
N ASN A 587 -33.78 -0.15 22.37
CA ASN A 587 -33.25 -1.36 21.71
C ASN A 587 -32.01 -1.88 22.45
N GLY A 588 -31.32 -1.02 23.19
CA GLY A 588 -30.25 -1.36 24.12
C GLY A 588 -30.75 -2.38 25.13
N GLU A 589 -31.73 -2.07 25.99
CA GLU A 589 -32.24 -2.98 27.01
C GLU A 589 -32.74 -4.32 26.42
N ILE A 590 -33.44 -4.29 25.28
CA ILE A 590 -33.95 -5.51 24.62
C ILE A 590 -32.82 -6.36 24.02
N THR A 591 -31.75 -5.74 23.50
CA THR A 591 -30.58 -6.47 23.02
C THR A 591 -29.63 -6.86 24.15
N GLU A 592 -29.42 -6.04 25.18
CA GLU A 592 -28.67 -6.34 26.41
C GLU A 592 -29.28 -7.53 27.16
N GLY A 593 -30.60 -7.69 27.19
CA GLY A 593 -31.22 -8.89 27.77
C GLY A 593 -30.74 -10.22 27.14
N LYS A 594 -30.27 -10.18 25.89
CA LYS A 594 -29.66 -11.32 25.16
C LYS A 594 -28.13 -11.22 25.14
N ASN A 595 -27.58 -10.05 24.86
CA ASN A 595 -26.15 -9.78 24.77
C ASN A 595 -25.47 -9.92 26.13
N ASN A 596 -26.07 -9.53 27.26
CA ASN A 596 -25.51 -9.75 28.60
C ASN A 596 -25.51 -11.25 28.98
N ARG A 597 -26.45 -12.05 28.44
CA ARG A 597 -26.35 -13.53 28.52
C ARG A 597 -25.24 -14.07 27.64
N LYS A 598 -25.18 -13.66 26.37
CA LYS A 598 -24.14 -14.08 25.41
C LYS A 598 -22.74 -13.62 25.83
N VAL A 599 -22.62 -12.45 26.45
CA VAL A 599 -21.40 -11.89 27.02
C VAL A 599 -21.06 -12.57 28.34
N LYS A 600 -22.01 -13.04 29.15
CA LYS A 600 -21.68 -13.93 30.29
C LYS A 600 -21.23 -15.31 29.84
N GLU A 601 -21.84 -15.89 28.80
CA GLU A 601 -21.37 -17.11 28.16
C GLU A 601 -19.94 -16.92 27.64
N LEU A 602 -19.71 -15.90 26.80
CA LEU A 602 -18.40 -15.57 26.24
C LEU A 602 -17.37 -15.10 27.28
N GLN A 603 -17.78 -14.46 28.39
CA GLN A 603 -16.88 -14.11 29.51
C GLN A 603 -16.51 -15.34 30.33
N ASN A 604 -17.43 -16.30 30.50
CA ASN A 604 -17.12 -17.58 31.13
C ASN A 604 -16.20 -18.43 30.23
N GLU A 605 -16.44 -18.46 28.92
CA GLU A 605 -15.52 -19.08 27.95
C GLU A 605 -14.17 -18.35 27.92
N LEU A 606 -14.13 -17.02 27.91
CA LEU A 606 -12.87 -16.25 27.97
C LEU A 606 -12.14 -16.45 29.30
N ALA A 607 -12.85 -16.59 30.43
CA ALA A 607 -12.27 -16.91 31.73
C ALA A 607 -11.80 -18.37 31.84
N HIS A 608 -12.38 -19.29 31.07
CA HIS A 608 -11.94 -20.68 30.95
C HIS A 608 -10.76 -20.82 29.96
N MET A 609 -10.74 -20.00 28.91
CA MET A 609 -9.71 -19.96 27.89
C MET A 609 -8.50 -19.08 28.26
N MET A 610 -8.63 -18.13 29.20
CA MET A 610 -7.46 -17.36 29.68
C MET A 610 -6.39 -18.24 30.36
N PRO A 611 -6.74 -19.22 31.23
CA PRO A 611 -5.78 -20.20 31.75
C PRO A 611 -5.11 -21.02 30.64
N THR A 612 -5.87 -21.57 29.69
CA THR A 612 -5.30 -22.40 28.62
C THR A 612 -4.46 -21.56 27.65
N LEU A 613 -4.89 -20.35 27.30
CA LEU A 613 -4.13 -19.40 26.47
C LEU A 613 -2.87 -18.91 27.21
N LYS A 614 -2.88 -18.81 28.54
CA LYS A 614 -1.67 -18.55 29.33
C LYS A 614 -0.73 -19.75 29.33
N GLU A 615 -1.23 -20.98 29.47
CA GLU A 615 -0.41 -22.18 29.27
C GLU A 615 0.16 -22.22 27.84
N PHE A 616 -0.62 -21.88 26.81
CA PHE A 616 -0.13 -21.80 25.44
C PHE A 616 0.91 -20.69 25.27
N GLN A 617 0.78 -19.53 25.92
CA GLN A 617 1.83 -18.51 25.94
C GLN A 617 3.10 -18.98 26.67
N GLU A 618 2.98 -19.79 27.72
CA GLU A 618 4.12 -20.37 28.44
C GLU A 618 4.77 -21.51 27.63
N LYS A 619 3.97 -22.35 26.95
CA LYS A 619 4.42 -23.32 25.94
C LYS A 619 5.10 -22.63 24.75
N VAL A 620 4.56 -21.53 24.22
CA VAL A 620 5.16 -20.72 23.14
C VAL A 620 6.45 -20.04 23.62
N LYS A 621 6.54 -19.55 24.87
CA LYS A 621 7.81 -19.05 25.43
C LYS A 621 8.85 -20.17 25.60
N PHE A 622 8.43 -21.37 25.97
CA PHE A 622 9.30 -22.54 26.07
C PHE A 622 9.77 -23.04 24.69
N LEU A 623 8.86 -23.08 23.71
CA LEU A 623 9.15 -23.40 22.31
C LEU A 623 10.03 -22.33 21.66
N LEU A 624 9.77 -21.03 21.87
CA LEU A 624 10.67 -19.96 21.43
C LEU A 624 12.06 -20.08 22.08
N LYS A 625 12.15 -20.54 23.33
CA LYS A 625 13.44 -20.80 23.99
C LYS A 625 14.14 -22.07 23.45
N GLN A 626 13.38 -23.10 23.05
CA GLN A 626 13.91 -24.22 22.28
C GLN A 626 14.34 -23.79 20.87
N VAL A 627 13.56 -22.96 20.18
CA VAL A 627 13.90 -22.38 18.88
C VAL A 627 15.12 -21.46 18.99
N GLU A 628 15.31 -20.73 20.09
CA GLU A 628 16.55 -19.98 20.35
C GLU A 628 17.74 -20.95 20.54
N VAL A 629 17.57 -22.07 21.25
CA VAL A 629 18.62 -23.11 21.37
C VAL A 629 18.90 -23.78 20.01
N LEU A 630 17.87 -24.18 19.27
CA LEU A 630 17.96 -24.77 17.93
C LEU A 630 18.49 -23.77 16.91
N LYS A 631 18.24 -22.47 17.07
CA LYS A 631 18.81 -21.39 16.26
C LYS A 631 20.27 -21.14 16.61
N ASN A 632 20.66 -21.20 17.88
CA ASN A 632 22.08 -21.15 18.27
C ASN A 632 22.84 -22.40 17.81
N GLN A 633 22.21 -23.59 17.88
CA GLN A 633 22.75 -24.83 17.32
C GLN A 633 22.80 -24.77 15.79
N ARG A 634 21.74 -24.32 15.12
CA ARG A 634 21.70 -24.05 13.68
C ARG A 634 22.78 -23.06 13.28
N ASP A 635 22.98 -21.97 14.01
CA ASP A 635 23.98 -20.96 13.69
C ASP A 635 25.40 -21.45 13.98
N PHE A 636 25.58 -22.36 14.93
CA PHE A 636 26.83 -23.10 15.14
C PHE A 636 27.09 -24.11 14.01
N TYR A 637 26.11 -24.94 13.66
CA TYR A 637 26.17 -25.89 12.55
C TYR A 637 26.22 -25.19 11.18
N HIS A 638 25.67 -23.99 11.03
CA HIS A 638 25.74 -23.17 9.82
C HIS A 638 27.06 -22.39 9.77
N LYS A 639 27.72 -22.08 10.90
CA LYS A 639 29.13 -21.65 10.93
C LYS A 639 30.11 -22.79 10.64
N LEU A 640 29.76 -24.04 10.95
CA LEU A 640 30.46 -25.24 10.49
C LEU A 640 30.18 -25.52 9.00
N PHE A 641 28.92 -25.42 8.58
CA PHE A 641 28.49 -25.71 7.22
C PHE A 641 28.97 -24.64 6.24
N THR A 642 28.92 -23.34 6.54
CA THR A 642 29.59 -22.29 5.72
C THR A 642 31.13 -22.35 5.78
N LYS A 643 31.70 -23.22 6.63
CA LYS A 643 33.12 -23.60 6.61
C LYS A 643 33.43 -24.77 5.64
N HIS A 644 32.44 -25.58 5.25
CA HIS A 644 32.56 -26.71 4.31
C HIS A 644 31.90 -26.40 2.95
N SER A 645 30.72 -25.80 2.99
CA SER A 645 29.98 -25.20 1.88
C SER A 645 30.49 -23.81 1.49
N LYS A 646 31.73 -23.48 1.90
CA LYS A 646 32.67 -22.76 1.03
C LYS A 646 33.35 -23.79 0.11
N GLY A 647 32.53 -24.46 -0.70
CA GLY A 647 32.92 -25.55 -1.59
C GLY A 647 31.89 -25.93 -2.67
N SER A 648 30.59 -25.62 -2.53
CA SER A 648 29.62 -25.78 -3.63
C SER A 648 28.29 -25.01 -3.45
N ASN A 649 28.31 -23.69 -3.66
CA ASN A 649 27.59 -23.02 -4.76
C ASN A 649 26.09 -23.32 -4.97
N ALA A 650 25.23 -22.29 -4.86
CA ALA A 650 23.83 -22.34 -5.30
C ALA A 650 23.39 -21.00 -5.92
N VAL A 651 22.45 -21.04 -6.86
CA VAL A 651 21.78 -19.87 -7.45
C VAL A 651 20.28 -20.05 -7.22
N ASP A 652 19.62 -19.05 -6.64
CA ASP A 652 18.16 -18.99 -6.56
C ASP A 652 17.56 -18.35 -7.82
N VAL A 653 16.35 -18.78 -8.19
CA VAL A 653 15.52 -18.15 -9.22
C VAL A 653 14.13 -17.93 -8.65
N ASP A 654 13.68 -16.68 -8.68
CA ASP A 654 12.39 -16.23 -8.15
C ASP A 654 11.24 -16.51 -9.13
N LEU A 655 10.02 -16.68 -8.61
CA LEU A 655 8.91 -17.30 -9.34
C LEU A 655 7.56 -16.67 -8.94
N LEU A 656 7.21 -15.55 -9.57
CA LEU A 656 5.92 -14.88 -9.42
C LEU A 656 5.26 -14.57 -10.77
N LYS A 657 4.19 -15.32 -11.08
CA LYS A 657 3.06 -14.84 -11.89
C LYS A 657 1.86 -15.78 -11.73
N GLU A 658 0.79 -15.26 -11.16
CA GLU A 658 -0.51 -15.91 -11.05
C GLU A 658 -1.40 -15.47 -12.23
N GLU A 659 -2.16 -16.40 -12.81
CA GLU A 659 -3.37 -16.10 -13.58
C GLU A 659 -4.48 -17.09 -13.16
N GLU A 660 -5.67 -16.57 -12.89
CA GLU A 660 -6.83 -17.33 -12.39
C GLU A 660 -7.66 -17.92 -13.54
N ILE A 661 -8.15 -19.17 -13.41
CA ILE A 661 -9.42 -19.66 -14.03
C ILE A 661 -9.99 -20.77 -13.09
N PRO A 662 -11.32 -20.90 -12.90
CA PRO A 662 -11.90 -21.56 -11.71
C PRO A 662 -12.35 -23.03 -11.89
N ASN A 663 -13.09 -23.53 -10.89
CA ASN A 663 -13.45 -24.91 -10.60
C ASN A 663 -14.10 -25.76 -11.71
N MET A 664 -13.91 -27.08 -11.53
CA MET A 664 -14.54 -28.23 -12.19
C MET A 664 -16.07 -28.16 -12.31
N ASP A 665 -16.63 -28.83 -13.33
CA ASP A 665 -17.72 -29.78 -13.12
C ASP A 665 -17.87 -30.85 -14.24
N ALA A 666 -18.53 -31.97 -13.90
CA ALA A 666 -19.26 -32.94 -14.75
C ALA A 666 -18.62 -33.76 -15.93
N LEU A 667 -18.46 -35.08 -15.67
CA LEU A 667 -19.02 -36.25 -16.41
C LEU A 667 -18.41 -36.89 -17.70
N ASP A 668 -18.57 -38.23 -17.70
CA ASP A 668 -18.77 -39.27 -18.75
C ASP A 668 -17.73 -39.70 -19.81
N GLU A 669 -17.16 -40.88 -19.54
CA GLU A 669 -17.10 -42.12 -20.36
C GLU A 669 -16.83 -42.14 -21.88
N THR A 670 -15.55 -42.40 -22.22
CA THR A 670 -15.11 -43.43 -23.21
C THR A 670 -15.33 -43.14 -24.73
N PRO A 671 -14.96 -44.04 -25.69
CA PRO A 671 -13.69 -43.87 -26.41
C PRO A 671 -13.81 -43.98 -27.96
N ILE A 672 -12.67 -44.00 -28.68
CA ILE A 672 -12.31 -44.92 -29.81
C ILE A 672 -11.43 -44.29 -30.94
N GLN A 673 -10.28 -44.96 -31.15
CA GLN A 673 -9.45 -45.10 -32.37
C GLN A 673 -8.70 -43.93 -33.05
N MET A 674 -7.61 -44.37 -33.68
CA MET A 674 -6.72 -43.65 -34.58
C MET A 674 -7.24 -43.73 -36.02
N GLU A 675 -6.81 -42.83 -36.90
CA GLU A 675 -6.38 -43.30 -38.23
C GLU A 675 -5.20 -42.50 -38.77
N ILE A 676 -4.46 -43.09 -39.72
CA ILE A 676 -3.22 -42.57 -40.29
C ILE A 676 -3.46 -42.29 -41.77
N SER A 677 -2.94 -41.17 -42.28
CA SER A 677 -2.71 -41.05 -43.72
C SER A 677 -1.35 -40.43 -44.04
N LYS A 678 -0.76 -40.88 -45.15
CA LYS A 678 0.56 -40.51 -45.67
C LYS A 678 0.42 -40.13 -47.14
N GLN A 679 1.17 -39.14 -47.61
CA GLN A 679 1.64 -38.99 -49.01
C GLN A 679 2.55 -37.74 -49.14
N SER A 680 3.33 -37.54 -50.20
CA SER A 680 4.57 -38.27 -50.55
C SER A 680 5.21 -37.69 -51.82
N THR A 681 6.55 -37.52 -51.86
CA THR A 681 7.43 -37.57 -53.07
C THR A 681 7.18 -36.52 -54.20
N THR A 682 8.09 -36.10 -55.10
CA THR A 682 9.52 -36.44 -55.38
C THR A 682 10.24 -35.30 -56.15
N LYS A 683 11.59 -35.36 -56.17
CA LYS A 683 12.57 -35.09 -57.27
C LYS A 683 12.02 -34.78 -58.69
N CYS A 684 12.73 -34.11 -59.62
CA CYS A 684 14.03 -33.39 -59.67
C CYS A 684 14.27 -32.90 -61.14
N GLU A 685 15.03 -31.81 -61.41
CA GLU A 685 16.16 -31.74 -62.39
C GLU A 685 16.72 -30.31 -62.61
N LYS A 686 17.81 -30.18 -63.39
CA LYS A 686 18.70 -28.99 -63.47
C LYS A 686 18.61 -28.26 -64.82
N LYS A 687 18.85 -26.94 -64.81
CA LYS A 687 19.84 -26.30 -65.71
C LYS A 687 20.33 -24.93 -65.24
N GLU A 688 21.38 -24.41 -65.89
CA GLU A 688 22.16 -23.26 -65.44
C GLU A 688 21.67 -21.91 -65.98
N SER A 689 21.94 -20.82 -65.27
CA SER A 689 22.48 -19.53 -65.77
C SER A 689 22.16 -18.37 -64.82
N TYR A 690 23.20 -17.70 -64.31
CA TYR A 690 23.24 -16.34 -63.78
C TYR A 690 21.96 -15.72 -63.19
N ASP A 691 21.89 -15.66 -61.85
CA ASP A 691 21.52 -14.39 -61.20
C ASP A 691 22.22 -14.23 -59.82
N SER A 692 22.92 -13.12 -59.62
CA SER A 692 23.85 -12.93 -58.47
C SER A 692 23.15 -12.51 -57.17
N ALA A 693 21.85 -12.22 -57.23
CA ALA A 693 21.05 -11.84 -56.05
C ALA A 693 20.45 -13.06 -55.32
N GLY A 694 19.88 -14.02 -56.07
CA GLY A 694 19.12 -15.13 -55.51
C GLY A 694 19.95 -16.10 -54.66
N ASP A 695 21.19 -16.37 -55.04
CA ASP A 695 22.07 -17.28 -54.29
C ASP A 695 22.49 -16.68 -52.93
N SER A 696 22.56 -15.34 -52.81
CA SER A 696 22.81 -14.65 -51.54
C SER A 696 21.63 -14.80 -50.56
N GLN A 697 20.39 -14.60 -51.04
CA GLN A 697 19.19 -14.80 -50.21
C GLN A 697 18.98 -16.28 -49.86
N THR A 698 19.23 -17.19 -50.80
CA THR A 698 19.08 -18.65 -50.58
C THR A 698 20.12 -19.15 -49.56
N ARG A 699 21.37 -18.70 -49.63
CA ARG A 699 22.39 -19.01 -48.62
C ARG A 699 22.02 -18.48 -47.24
N LYS A 700 21.55 -17.23 -47.14
CA LYS A 700 21.09 -16.66 -45.86
C LYS A 700 19.95 -17.47 -45.26
N LEU A 701 18.92 -17.80 -46.04
CA LEU A 701 17.80 -18.62 -45.56
C LEU A 701 18.24 -20.01 -45.10
N ILE A 702 19.19 -20.65 -45.81
CA ILE A 702 19.78 -21.93 -45.38
C ILE A 702 20.62 -21.77 -44.09
N GLU A 703 21.31 -20.65 -43.91
CA GLU A 703 22.14 -20.40 -42.73
C GLU A 703 21.31 -20.00 -41.50
N ASP A 704 20.22 -19.28 -41.69
CA ASP A 704 19.27 -18.94 -40.63
C ASP A 704 18.45 -20.17 -40.22
N LEU A 705 17.98 -21.00 -41.16
CA LEU A 705 17.40 -22.32 -40.87
C LEU A 705 18.39 -23.27 -40.16
N ARG A 706 19.71 -23.13 -40.40
CA ARG A 706 20.75 -23.88 -39.66
C ARG A 706 20.90 -23.39 -38.23
N LYS A 707 20.82 -22.08 -37.99
CA LYS A 707 20.83 -21.51 -36.62
C LYS A 707 19.57 -21.93 -35.88
N GLU A 708 18.40 -21.83 -36.50
CA GLU A 708 17.12 -22.23 -35.94
C GLU A 708 17.07 -23.73 -35.63
N TYR A 709 17.60 -24.59 -36.51
CA TYR A 709 17.73 -26.03 -36.24
C TYR A 709 18.72 -26.35 -35.11
N GLU A 710 19.83 -25.61 -35.00
CA GLU A 710 20.81 -25.82 -33.93
C GLU A 710 20.31 -25.26 -32.58
N ILE A 711 19.54 -24.17 -32.57
CA ILE A 711 18.79 -23.68 -31.40
C ILE A 711 17.76 -24.73 -30.99
N TYR A 712 16.89 -25.18 -31.89
CA TYR A 712 15.91 -26.24 -31.62
C TYR A 712 16.56 -27.52 -31.10
N ARG A 713 17.75 -27.87 -31.60
CA ARG A 713 18.54 -29.01 -31.12
C ARG A 713 19.06 -28.79 -29.70
N GLN A 714 19.51 -27.59 -29.36
CA GLN A 714 19.98 -27.23 -28.02
C GLN A 714 18.82 -27.09 -27.02
N GLU A 715 17.69 -26.52 -27.41
CA GLU A 715 16.45 -26.52 -26.63
C GLU A 715 15.93 -27.93 -26.42
N ARG A 716 15.97 -28.79 -27.46
CA ARG A 716 15.59 -30.19 -27.32
C ARG A 716 16.50 -30.93 -26.33
N THR A 717 17.83 -30.80 -26.43
CA THR A 717 18.73 -31.48 -25.47
C THR A 717 18.65 -30.87 -24.07
N ALA A 718 18.38 -29.57 -23.94
CA ALA A 718 18.11 -28.93 -22.66
C ALA A 718 16.80 -29.42 -22.03
N ASN A 719 15.71 -29.52 -22.80
CA ASN A 719 14.42 -30.05 -22.35
C ASN A 719 14.49 -31.55 -22.04
N GLU A 720 15.20 -32.34 -22.85
CA GLU A 720 15.45 -33.77 -22.61
C GLU A 720 16.30 -33.97 -21.34
N LYS A 721 17.29 -33.10 -21.10
CA LYS A 721 18.08 -33.06 -19.86
C LYS A 721 17.26 -32.60 -18.64
N MET A 722 16.42 -31.56 -18.75
CA MET A 722 15.53 -31.14 -17.66
C MET A 722 14.47 -32.20 -17.35
N LEU A 723 13.94 -32.90 -18.36
CA LEU A 723 13.00 -34.00 -18.15
C LEU A 723 13.69 -35.17 -17.44
N LEU A 724 14.92 -35.52 -17.83
CA LEU A 724 15.75 -36.52 -17.13
C LEU A 724 16.09 -36.07 -15.71
N GLU A 725 16.50 -34.84 -15.48
CA GLU A 725 16.77 -34.30 -14.13
C GLU A 725 15.52 -34.20 -13.27
N THR A 726 14.34 -33.99 -13.86
CA THR A 726 13.06 -34.03 -13.14
C THR A 726 12.66 -35.45 -12.80
N VAL A 727 12.88 -36.41 -13.70
CA VAL A 727 12.68 -37.85 -13.44
C VAL A 727 13.70 -38.39 -12.43
N GLU A 728 14.94 -37.91 -12.46
CA GLU A 728 15.96 -38.24 -11.46
C GLU A 728 15.65 -37.57 -10.13
N LYS A 729 15.22 -36.30 -10.07
CA LYS A 729 14.69 -35.68 -8.84
C LYS A 729 13.51 -36.47 -8.30
N LEU A 730 12.47 -36.75 -9.09
CA LEU A 730 11.35 -37.58 -8.64
C LEU A 730 11.78 -38.99 -8.21
N ARG A 731 12.90 -39.53 -8.71
CA ARG A 731 13.50 -40.79 -8.22
C ARG A 731 14.35 -40.60 -6.98
N THR A 732 15.10 -39.51 -6.80
CA THR A 732 15.84 -39.20 -5.57
C THR A 732 14.91 -38.75 -4.46
N ASP A 733 13.75 -38.19 -4.79
CA ASP A 733 12.75 -37.66 -3.88
C ASP A 733 11.73 -38.76 -3.54
N HIS A 734 11.47 -39.71 -4.45
CA HIS A 734 10.83 -40.98 -4.09
C HIS A 734 11.78 -41.91 -3.36
N SER A 735 13.07 -41.97 -3.70
CA SER A 735 14.08 -42.73 -2.95
C SER A 735 14.42 -42.05 -1.61
N ALA A 736 14.32 -40.72 -1.51
CA ALA A 736 14.26 -40.00 -0.25
C ALA A 736 12.97 -40.42 0.44
N ALA A 737 11.76 -40.14 -0.05
CA ALA A 737 10.47 -40.60 0.49
C ALA A 737 10.21 -42.13 0.48
N VAL A 738 11.25 -42.96 0.34
CA VAL A 738 11.28 -44.43 0.52
C VAL A 738 12.50 -44.87 1.33
N LYS A 739 13.56 -44.06 1.46
CA LYS A 739 14.52 -44.16 2.56
C LYS A 739 13.88 -43.54 3.80
N ASP A 740 13.43 -42.30 3.65
CA ASP A 740 12.28 -41.62 4.27
C ASP A 740 10.91 -42.32 4.05
N ARG A 741 10.88 -43.65 3.86
CA ARG A 741 9.72 -44.52 4.18
C ARG A 741 10.06 -45.99 4.49
N ALA A 742 11.31 -46.40 4.31
CA ALA A 742 11.87 -47.60 4.89
C ALA A 742 12.26 -47.32 6.34
N GLU A 743 12.81 -46.14 6.59
CA GLU A 743 13.68 -45.92 7.73
C GLU A 743 13.03 -45.16 8.90
N ILE A 744 11.72 -44.95 9.18
CA ILE A 744 10.34 -45.32 8.74
C ILE A 744 9.90 -46.78 8.81
N ALA A 745 10.02 -47.33 10.01
CA ALA A 745 8.86 -47.76 10.83
C ALA A 745 9.24 -48.02 12.31
N ALA A 746 10.45 -47.65 12.75
CA ALA A 746 11.11 -48.22 13.92
C ALA A 746 12.10 -47.35 14.73
N ARG A 747 12.08 -46.00 14.64
CA ARG A 747 12.18 -45.16 15.88
C ARG A 747 10.83 -45.25 16.67
N ALA A 748 10.11 -46.36 16.50
CA ALA A 748 8.82 -46.76 17.08
C ALA A 748 8.56 -48.29 16.96
N GLU A 749 9.60 -49.10 16.75
CA GLU A 749 9.74 -50.48 17.26
C GLU A 749 10.75 -50.41 18.41
#